data_AF-A0AAW1N481-F1
#
_entry.id   AF-A0AAW1N481-F1
#
_cell.length_a   1.000
_cell.length_b   1.000
_cell.length_c   1.000
_cell.angle_alpha   90.00
_cell.angle_beta   90.00
_cell.angle_gamma   90.00
#
_symmetry.space_group_name_H-M   'P 1'
#
loop_
_entity.id
_entity.type
_entity.pdbx_description
1 polymer ?
#
loop_
_entity_poly.entity_id
_entity_poly.type
_entity_poly.pdbx_seq_one_letter_code
_entity_poly.pdbx_strand_id
1 'polypeptide(L)'
;MTTPLFHLSLLSRTEQNKVKALIYLLDLHALKMVERNRAISCCFYERRSDIAHIKIALRAKFYLQRLKRKPADKNWEGTNSAHIKIALRAKFYLQRLKRKPADKNWEGTNSAGGVIKTLAVLDIETKPHYWLTVFAQDHGVVPLFSSVEIYIEVLNENDNIPLSVEPVYYASIVEESPGGKPILQIEATDNDVDDTIIDYQIITGNPGGLFSINSSTGLISTTTRLLNREIQDEYILEVQISDNGEPRLSSTTRVIVTIEDINDNSPEFEQAFYKVQIPASPEFNQPVFQNDEPVEDFDVADAADDDTWDTYSPDQVQGLDRVMRALAYDKDIGDNGRVSYSIRSGKGRNKFKIDNTTGMVYASKGFEVGQYEINIRASDAGNPPKSSTCRVSISVIPVPATPSAPPVIKSPQPVQTTENDTPGFLVASLQATDADNDYLWYDIVDGDPRNEFYIGRDNGNILLAKQLDYEVQKEYCLNISVTDAINTVYTQLNVSVIDINDHRPEFSETLYKVEISESVAVGTEILMLKATDKDNEGKLIFSLHAARNKISLETFKVDSLTGTVTLAYGLDRESLAEHLLTVMVRDSGTPSNRNYARVLIIVHDQNDHTPQFSEKILQGKVYESATVGPHPTIFRKDPPRKNHDKGDNARITYSISSGNVGNVFAIDPDLGIIQVARELDLSVATEYTLYIRATDHGHPSLSTTIPAHIMLTMADNAPPRFVEKEVAAEIYEDKSLGSFVAHMNVRSTSSLQFDIIDGNINESFMISPSTGVIITQKLLDYETTKFYNLTVKAVNMASASAVCNVIIHILDKNDNVPYFLQAIYSGTISEAAPIDSLSSVLSPSYLLGNNQ
;
A
#
# COMPACT_ATOMS: atom_id res chain seq x y z
N MET A 1 5.58 59.37 -20.36
CA MET A 1 6.63 59.26 -21.39
C MET A 1 6.10 58.42 -22.53
N THR A 2 6.19 58.96 -23.75
CA THR A 2 6.20 58.27 -25.06
C THR A 2 5.71 56.80 -25.17
N THR A 3 4.47 56.66 -25.63
CA THR A 3 4.01 55.74 -26.71
C THR A 3 4.81 56.01 -28.03
N PRO A 4 4.68 55.28 -29.18
CA PRO A 4 3.40 54.72 -29.67
C PRO A 4 3.33 53.58 -30.74
N LEU A 5 2.07 53.16 -31.00
CA LEU A 5 1.47 52.72 -32.30
C LEU A 5 1.98 51.40 -32.94
N PHE A 6 1.12 50.56 -33.55
CA PHE A 6 -0.02 50.92 -34.41
C PHE A 6 -1.39 50.30 -34.05
N HIS A 7 -2.43 50.96 -34.57
CA HIS A 7 -3.86 50.78 -34.31
C HIS A 7 -4.63 50.35 -35.58
N LEU A 8 -5.94 50.11 -35.37
CA LEU A 8 -7.09 50.03 -36.31
C LEU A 8 -7.60 48.62 -36.64
N SER A 9 -8.91 48.31 -36.66
CA SER A 9 -10.12 48.73 -35.92
C SER A 9 -11.34 48.28 -36.74
N LEU A 10 -12.28 47.58 -36.10
CA LEU A 10 -13.73 47.63 -36.33
C LEU A 10 -14.28 47.86 -37.76
N LEU A 11 -14.96 46.84 -38.31
CA LEU A 11 -16.36 46.96 -38.76
C LEU A 11 -17.03 45.59 -38.91
N SER A 12 -18.36 45.58 -39.06
CA SER A 12 -19.24 44.50 -38.58
C SER A 12 -19.86 43.59 -39.64
N ARG A 13 -20.29 42.40 -39.19
CA ARG A 13 -21.49 41.66 -39.66
C ARG A 13 -21.71 41.54 -41.18
N THR A 14 -21.20 40.46 -41.76
CA THR A 14 -21.94 39.65 -42.76
C THR A 14 -21.41 38.22 -42.76
N GLU A 15 -22.28 37.25 -43.08
CA GLU A 15 -21.96 35.82 -43.25
C GLU A 15 -21.26 35.11 -42.07
N GLN A 16 -22.05 34.61 -41.11
CA GLN A 16 -22.06 33.16 -40.73
C GLN A 16 -23.03 32.77 -39.61
N ASN A 17 -23.85 33.70 -39.08
CA ASN A 17 -25.12 33.32 -38.46
C ASN A 17 -26.21 33.10 -39.53
N LYS A 18 -26.18 31.94 -40.20
CA LYS A 18 -27.37 31.39 -40.88
C LYS A 18 -28.05 30.36 -39.98
N VAL A 19 -28.83 30.93 -39.04
CA VAL A 19 -30.06 30.40 -38.45
C VAL A 19 -29.95 29.15 -37.56
N LYS A 20 -30.03 29.37 -36.24
CA LYS A 20 -30.75 28.46 -35.33
C LYS A 20 -32.25 28.83 -35.34
N ALA A 21 -33.08 27.79 -35.40
CA ALA A 21 -34.48 27.69 -34.91
C ALA A 21 -35.62 28.52 -35.56
N LEU A 22 -36.53 27.82 -36.25
CA LEU A 22 -38.01 27.96 -36.25
C LEU A 22 -38.54 26.61 -36.81
N ILE A 23 -39.10 25.65 -36.04
CA ILE A 23 -40.41 25.56 -35.33
C ILE A 23 -41.59 25.11 -36.22
N TYR A 24 -42.23 23.98 -35.82
CA TYR A 24 -43.49 23.36 -36.32
C TYR A 24 -43.52 22.87 -37.79
N LEU A 25 -44.26 21.83 -38.25
CA LEU A 25 -45.28 20.85 -37.80
C LEU A 25 -45.01 19.55 -38.65
N LEU A 26 -45.33 18.28 -38.34
CA LEU A 26 -46.61 17.64 -37.94
C LEU A 26 -46.37 16.14 -37.53
N ASP A 27 -47.43 15.51 -37.04
CA ASP A 27 -47.55 14.36 -36.12
C ASP A 27 -47.61 12.91 -36.68
N LEU A 28 -47.44 11.95 -35.73
CA LEU A 28 -48.18 10.68 -35.52
C LEU A 28 -47.92 9.30 -36.21
N HIS A 29 -48.04 8.27 -35.35
CA HIS A 29 -48.37 6.83 -35.51
C HIS A 29 -47.30 5.84 -36.08
N ALA A 30 -47.17 4.58 -35.59
CA ALA A 30 -48.02 3.80 -34.66
C ALA A 30 -47.25 2.78 -33.75
N LEU A 31 -47.92 2.34 -32.68
CA LEU A 31 -47.51 1.28 -31.73
C LEU A 31 -48.00 -0.15 -32.11
N LYS A 32 -47.41 -1.16 -31.43
CA LYS A 32 -47.97 -2.46 -30.97
C LYS A 32 -48.28 -3.60 -31.97
N MET A 33 -47.69 -4.77 -31.70
CA MET A 33 -48.32 -6.01 -31.17
C MET A 33 -47.17 -6.90 -30.60
N VAL A 34 -47.14 -7.47 -29.39
CA VAL A 34 -48.09 -8.22 -28.52
C VAL A 34 -48.08 -9.74 -28.75
N GLU A 35 -47.54 -10.47 -27.74
CA GLU A 35 -47.73 -11.90 -27.41
C GLU A 35 -47.20 -12.97 -28.43
N ARG A 36 -46.82 -14.21 -28.06
CA ARG A 36 -47.20 -15.02 -26.88
C ARG A 36 -46.22 -16.18 -26.58
N ASN A 37 -46.03 -16.47 -25.28
CA ASN A 37 -45.79 -17.76 -24.57
C ASN A 37 -45.38 -19.02 -25.38
N ARG A 38 -44.44 -19.85 -24.91
CA ARG A 38 -44.58 -20.66 -23.66
C ARG A 38 -43.24 -21.21 -23.11
N ALA A 39 -43.23 -21.44 -21.80
CA ALA A 39 -42.19 -22.16 -21.06
C ALA A 39 -42.33 -23.69 -21.15
N ILE A 40 -41.29 -24.41 -20.70
CA ILE A 40 -41.39 -25.64 -19.89
C ILE A 40 -40.13 -25.73 -19.01
N SER A 41 -40.28 -26.36 -17.85
CA SER A 41 -39.32 -26.39 -16.72
C SER A 41 -38.65 -27.77 -16.57
N CYS A 42 -37.70 -27.82 -15.61
CA CYS A 42 -37.28 -28.97 -14.79
C CYS A 42 -36.07 -29.84 -15.20
N CYS A 43 -35.12 -29.87 -14.25
CA CYS A 43 -34.30 -31.00 -13.79
C CYS A 43 -33.20 -31.59 -14.71
N PHE A 44 -31.93 -31.43 -14.31
CA PHE A 44 -31.28 -32.41 -13.40
C PHE A 44 -30.01 -31.84 -12.72
N TYR A 45 -29.49 -32.58 -11.75
CA TYR A 45 -28.46 -32.19 -10.76
C TYR A 45 -27.03 -32.63 -11.16
N GLU A 46 -26.04 -32.13 -10.40
CA GLU A 46 -24.68 -32.70 -10.18
C GLU A 46 -23.47 -32.45 -11.12
N ARG A 47 -22.64 -31.48 -10.68
CA ARG A 47 -21.17 -31.52 -10.39
C ARG A 47 -20.12 -31.94 -11.43
N ARG A 48 -19.17 -31.00 -11.65
CA ARG A 48 -17.71 -31.15 -11.92
C ARG A 48 -17.32 -31.81 -13.26
N SER A 49 -16.24 -31.43 -13.95
CA SER A 49 -15.21 -30.40 -13.75
C SER A 49 -14.72 -29.84 -15.10
N ASP A 50 -13.86 -28.82 -15.07
CA ASP A 50 -12.94 -28.42 -16.16
C ASP A 50 -13.54 -28.09 -17.54
N ILE A 51 -13.94 -26.83 -17.76
CA ILE A 51 -13.77 -26.05 -19.01
C ILE A 51 -13.99 -24.56 -18.68
N ALA A 52 -12.89 -23.80 -18.52
CA ALA A 52 -12.91 -22.34 -18.39
C ALA A 52 -11.61 -21.66 -18.86
N HIS A 53 -10.85 -22.29 -19.76
CA HIS A 53 -9.86 -21.58 -20.57
C HIS A 53 -10.49 -21.11 -21.89
N ILE A 54 -9.95 -20.01 -22.43
CA ILE A 54 -10.31 -19.34 -23.71
C ILE A 54 -11.53 -18.40 -23.62
N LYS A 55 -11.28 -17.11 -23.35
CA LYS A 55 -12.15 -16.02 -23.84
C LYS A 55 -11.54 -14.61 -23.93
N ILE A 56 -10.29 -14.46 -24.36
CA ILE A 56 -9.82 -13.20 -24.98
C ILE A 56 -9.40 -13.48 -26.42
N ALA A 57 -10.39 -13.43 -27.31
CA ALA A 57 -10.19 -13.37 -28.75
C ALA A 57 -11.47 -12.85 -29.42
N LEU A 58 -11.53 -11.54 -29.72
CA LEU A 58 -12.00 -10.98 -31.00
C LEU A 58 -12.27 -9.46 -30.93
N ARG A 59 -11.31 -8.65 -31.42
CA ARG A 59 -11.66 -7.41 -32.13
C ARG A 59 -10.71 -7.05 -33.29
N ALA A 60 -10.29 -8.05 -34.05
CA ALA A 60 -9.52 -7.86 -35.28
C ALA A 60 -9.91 -8.88 -36.38
N LYS A 61 -11.19 -8.93 -36.77
CA LYS A 61 -11.62 -9.79 -37.89
C LYS A 61 -12.89 -9.35 -38.63
N PHE A 62 -12.88 -8.13 -39.17
CA PHE A 62 -13.94 -7.66 -40.06
C PHE A 62 -13.41 -6.83 -41.26
N TYR A 63 -12.44 -7.33 -42.04
CA TYR A 63 -12.20 -6.82 -43.40
C TYR A 63 -11.57 -7.76 -44.46
N LEU A 64 -11.31 -9.05 -44.18
CA LEU A 64 -10.65 -9.94 -45.14
C LEU A 64 -11.36 -11.30 -45.34
N GLN A 65 -12.63 -11.27 -45.75
CA GLN A 65 -13.26 -12.47 -46.32
C GLN A 65 -14.27 -12.21 -47.45
N ARG A 66 -14.02 -11.19 -48.29
CA ARG A 66 -14.69 -11.07 -49.59
C ARG A 66 -13.69 -10.53 -50.62
N LEU A 67 -13.13 -11.44 -51.43
CA LEU A 67 -12.62 -11.24 -52.81
C LEU A 67 -11.68 -12.40 -53.24
N LYS A 68 -12.28 -13.51 -53.70
CA LYS A 68 -11.66 -14.39 -54.71
C LYS A 68 -12.71 -14.86 -55.71
N ARG A 69 -12.95 -14.03 -56.75
CA ARG A 69 -13.38 -14.43 -58.11
C ARG A 69 -12.84 -13.37 -59.09
N LYS A 70 -12.18 -13.84 -60.16
CA LYS A 70 -11.56 -13.09 -61.29
C LYS A 70 -12.64 -12.71 -62.35
N PRO A 71 -12.34 -12.10 -63.54
CA PRO A 71 -11.07 -11.59 -64.14
C PRO A 71 -11.13 -10.17 -64.81
N ALA A 72 -9.97 -9.72 -65.33
CA ALA A 72 -9.77 -8.68 -66.40
C ALA A 72 -10.21 -7.23 -66.07
N ASP A 73 -9.66 -6.15 -66.66
CA ASP A 73 -8.71 -6.00 -67.78
C ASP A 73 -7.87 -4.70 -67.61
N LYS A 74 -6.72 -4.58 -68.30
CA LYS A 74 -6.03 -3.35 -68.77
C LYS A 74 -6.02 -2.05 -67.91
N ASN A 75 -4.86 -1.70 -67.33
CA ASN A 75 -3.85 -0.82 -67.96
C ASN A 75 -2.68 -0.50 -67.01
N TRP A 76 -1.56 -0.07 -67.59
CA TRP A 76 -0.25 0.10 -66.96
C TRP A 76 0.18 1.57 -67.05
N GLU A 77 0.72 2.14 -65.96
CA GLU A 77 1.78 3.19 -65.88
C GLU A 77 1.74 3.91 -64.52
N GLY A 78 2.88 4.47 -64.06
CA GLY A 78 2.93 5.38 -62.89
C GLY A 78 3.68 4.85 -61.66
N THR A 79 5.00 4.88 -61.71
CA THR A 79 5.96 4.63 -60.62
C THR A 79 5.74 5.46 -59.34
N ASN A 80 5.74 4.84 -58.14
CA ASN A 80 6.85 4.97 -57.16
C ASN A 80 6.62 4.27 -55.80
N SER A 81 7.74 4.02 -55.10
CA SER A 81 7.90 3.44 -53.75
C SER A 81 7.66 1.92 -53.62
N ALA A 82 8.77 1.19 -53.51
CA ALA A 82 8.77 -0.26 -53.27
C ALA A 82 8.85 -0.57 -51.77
N HIS A 83 7.91 -1.36 -51.26
CA HIS A 83 8.06 -2.04 -49.97
C HIS A 83 8.89 -3.32 -50.11
N ILE A 84 9.80 -3.53 -49.15
CA ILE A 84 10.69 -4.69 -49.10
C ILE A 84 9.87 -5.96 -48.80
N LYS A 85 9.95 -6.93 -49.71
CA LYS A 85 9.61 -8.33 -49.42
C LYS A 85 10.84 -9.02 -48.82
N ILE A 86 10.72 -9.56 -47.60
CA ILE A 86 11.40 -10.82 -47.27
C ILE A 86 10.39 -11.74 -46.60
N ALA A 87 9.98 -12.77 -47.34
CA ALA A 87 9.41 -13.98 -46.78
C ALA A 87 10.33 -15.11 -47.20
N LEU A 88 11.00 -15.77 -46.25
CA LEU A 88 11.74 -17.00 -46.50
C LEU A 88 11.39 -18.05 -45.45
N ARG A 89 11.26 -19.27 -45.93
CA ARG A 89 10.62 -20.40 -45.25
C ARG A 89 11.61 -21.56 -45.30
N ALA A 90 12.16 -21.96 -44.16
CA ALA A 90 13.01 -23.14 -44.05
C ALA A 90 12.58 -24.00 -42.86
N LYS A 91 12.16 -25.23 -43.14
CA LYS A 91 12.12 -26.32 -42.14
C LYS A 91 13.54 -26.88 -42.04
N PHE A 92 14.05 -27.12 -40.84
CA PHE A 92 14.80 -28.35 -40.51
C PHE A 92 14.79 -28.60 -38.99
N TYR A 93 15.35 -29.74 -38.58
CA TYR A 93 15.02 -30.45 -37.33
C TYR A 93 15.50 -29.75 -36.04
N LEU A 94 14.69 -29.87 -34.99
CA LEU A 94 14.98 -29.41 -33.62
C LEU A 94 15.17 -30.64 -32.73
N GLN A 95 16.28 -30.74 -31.99
CA GLN A 95 16.33 -31.70 -30.87
C GLN A 95 17.26 -31.28 -29.73
N ARG A 96 16.64 -30.76 -28.65
CA ARG A 96 17.05 -30.95 -27.23
C ARG A 96 17.97 -29.92 -26.52
N LEU A 97 17.69 -28.62 -26.58
CA LEU A 97 18.26 -27.67 -25.61
C LEU A 97 17.72 -27.94 -24.20
N LYS A 98 18.61 -28.07 -23.21
CA LYS A 98 18.25 -28.11 -21.77
C LYS A 98 17.95 -26.69 -21.27
N ARG A 99 16.97 -26.56 -20.39
CA ARG A 99 16.51 -25.29 -19.79
C ARG A 99 17.48 -24.75 -18.73
N LYS A 100 17.52 -23.42 -18.60
CA LYS A 100 17.29 -22.65 -17.35
C LYS A 100 17.10 -21.16 -17.70
N PRO A 101 15.97 -20.50 -17.35
CA PRO A 101 15.85 -19.04 -17.35
C PRO A 101 16.61 -18.44 -16.15
N ALA A 102 16.96 -17.15 -16.23
CA ALA A 102 17.71 -16.46 -15.17
C ALA A 102 16.79 -15.76 -14.14
N ASP A 103 15.68 -15.15 -14.58
CA ASP A 103 14.68 -14.59 -13.68
C ASP A 103 13.70 -15.66 -13.18
N LYS A 104 13.49 -15.75 -11.85
CA LYS A 104 12.39 -16.53 -11.24
C LYS A 104 11.02 -16.10 -11.77
N ASN A 105 10.89 -14.90 -12.35
CA ASN A 105 9.64 -14.32 -12.84
C ASN A 105 9.33 -14.67 -14.31
N TRP A 106 10.18 -15.43 -15.04
CA TRP A 106 9.88 -15.79 -16.44
C TRP A 106 10.31 -17.22 -16.85
N GLU A 107 9.44 -17.96 -17.56
CA GLU A 107 9.74 -19.29 -18.12
C GLU A 107 9.77 -19.30 -19.66
N GLY A 108 10.83 -19.88 -20.24
CA GLY A 108 10.89 -20.24 -21.66
C GLY A 108 10.37 -21.65 -21.92
N THR A 109 9.41 -21.80 -22.84
CA THR A 109 8.88 -23.12 -23.25
C THR A 109 9.51 -23.66 -24.54
N ASN A 110 10.01 -24.90 -24.50
CA ASN A 110 10.58 -25.60 -25.66
C ASN A 110 9.47 -26.18 -26.56
N SER A 111 8.90 -25.36 -27.45
CA SER A 111 7.99 -25.84 -28.49
C SER A 111 7.94 -24.88 -29.69
N ALA A 112 8.91 -25.02 -30.61
CA ALA A 112 8.91 -24.51 -32.00
C ALA A 112 8.57 -23.01 -32.26
N GLY A 113 8.42 -22.17 -31.23
CA GLY A 113 7.87 -20.81 -31.39
C GLY A 113 8.33 -19.75 -30.37
N GLY A 114 9.35 -20.02 -29.55
CA GLY A 114 10.05 -18.99 -28.78
C GLY A 114 9.20 -18.20 -27.75
N VAL A 115 8.23 -18.86 -27.09
CA VAL A 115 7.31 -18.19 -26.15
C VAL A 115 7.97 -18.00 -24.78
N ILE A 116 7.93 -16.76 -24.28
CA ILE A 116 8.27 -16.35 -22.91
C ILE A 116 6.96 -16.22 -22.12
N LYS A 117 6.94 -16.66 -20.86
CA LYS A 117 5.80 -16.55 -19.94
C LYS A 117 6.24 -15.94 -18.62
N THR A 118 5.37 -15.23 -17.92
CA THR A 118 5.60 -14.86 -16.52
C THR A 118 5.50 -16.08 -15.58
N LEU A 119 6.13 -15.96 -14.41
CA LEU A 119 6.10 -16.92 -13.30
C LEU A 119 5.69 -16.26 -11.95
N ALA A 120 5.71 -14.94 -11.89
CA ALA A 120 5.19 -14.12 -10.78
C ALA A 120 4.23 -13.07 -11.35
N VAL A 121 3.49 -12.39 -10.48
CA VAL A 121 2.73 -11.19 -10.85
C VAL A 121 3.72 -10.07 -11.20
N LEU A 122 3.34 -9.17 -12.10
CA LEU A 122 4.09 -7.96 -12.43
C LEU A 122 3.28 -6.77 -11.95
N ASP A 123 3.95 -5.82 -11.34
CA ASP A 123 3.39 -4.65 -10.65
C ASP A 123 4.20 -3.44 -11.11
N ILE A 124 3.55 -2.42 -11.68
CA ILE A 124 4.26 -1.29 -12.32
C ILE A 124 4.74 -0.29 -11.26
N GLU A 125 3.95 -0.11 -10.20
CA GLU A 125 4.20 0.66 -8.98
C GLU A 125 5.51 0.23 -8.31
N THR A 126 5.75 -1.09 -8.24
CA THR A 126 7.00 -1.67 -7.74
C THR A 126 8.12 -1.68 -8.79
N LYS A 127 7.83 -2.01 -10.06
CA LYS A 127 8.88 -2.10 -11.10
C LYS A 127 8.35 -1.95 -12.54
N PRO A 128 8.62 -0.81 -13.22
CA PRO A 128 7.98 -0.50 -14.49
C PRO A 128 8.54 -1.23 -15.73
N HIS A 129 9.73 -1.86 -15.65
CA HIS A 129 10.28 -2.56 -16.80
C HIS A 129 11.30 -3.66 -16.46
N TYR A 130 11.49 -4.57 -17.41
CA TYR A 130 12.41 -5.70 -17.38
C TYR A 130 13.28 -5.73 -18.65
N TRP A 131 14.46 -6.33 -18.53
CA TRP A 131 15.36 -6.60 -19.66
C TRP A 131 15.73 -8.08 -19.60
N LEU A 132 15.39 -8.85 -20.63
CA LEU A 132 15.67 -10.29 -20.71
C LEU A 132 16.68 -10.59 -21.83
N THR A 133 17.76 -11.29 -21.52
CA THR A 133 18.74 -11.74 -22.54
C THR A 133 18.46 -13.19 -22.96
N VAL A 134 17.96 -13.39 -24.17
CA VAL A 134 17.64 -14.71 -24.73
C VAL A 134 18.82 -15.22 -25.56
N PHE A 135 19.18 -16.49 -25.36
CA PHE A 135 20.27 -17.16 -26.08
C PHE A 135 19.72 -18.28 -26.95
N ALA A 136 20.09 -18.30 -28.23
CA ALA A 136 19.92 -19.45 -29.11
C ALA A 136 21.27 -20.13 -29.30
N GLN A 137 21.34 -21.45 -29.09
CA GLN A 137 22.57 -22.23 -29.19
C GLN A 137 22.31 -23.43 -30.10
N ASP A 138 23.21 -23.69 -31.05
CA ASP A 138 23.15 -24.89 -31.89
C ASP A 138 23.79 -26.11 -31.20
N HIS A 139 23.65 -27.28 -31.82
CA HIS A 139 24.18 -28.54 -31.30
C HIS A 139 25.43 -28.98 -32.08
N GLY A 140 26.24 -28.03 -32.55
CA GLY A 140 27.54 -28.31 -33.16
C GLY A 140 28.53 -28.94 -32.17
N VAL A 141 29.53 -29.65 -32.72
CA VAL A 141 30.66 -30.19 -31.92
C VAL A 141 31.45 -29.05 -31.26
N VAL A 142 31.53 -27.91 -31.94
CA VAL A 142 31.75 -26.60 -31.32
C VAL A 142 30.40 -25.86 -31.44
N PRO A 143 29.65 -25.66 -30.34
CA PRO A 143 28.32 -25.07 -30.42
C PRO A 143 28.40 -23.56 -30.62
N LEU A 144 27.78 -23.04 -31.68
CA LEU A 144 27.63 -21.61 -31.88
C LEU A 144 26.41 -21.10 -31.13
N PHE A 145 26.49 -19.86 -30.64
CA PHE A 145 25.38 -19.18 -29.99
C PHE A 145 25.17 -17.77 -30.53
N SER A 146 23.94 -17.29 -30.43
CA SER A 146 23.57 -15.88 -30.58
C SER A 146 22.74 -15.44 -29.37
N SER A 147 22.84 -14.15 -29.04
CA SER A 147 22.09 -13.53 -27.96
C SER A 147 21.30 -12.33 -28.47
N VAL A 148 20.13 -12.09 -27.87
CA VAL A 148 19.31 -10.90 -28.11
C VAL A 148 18.76 -10.40 -26.78
N GLU A 149 18.77 -9.09 -26.58
CA GLU A 149 18.14 -8.45 -25.44
C GLU A 149 16.71 -8.03 -25.79
N ILE A 150 15.79 -8.25 -24.85
CA ILE A 150 14.37 -7.98 -24.98
C ILE A 150 13.99 -7.04 -23.85
N TYR A 151 13.67 -5.80 -24.21
CA TYR A 151 12.98 -4.87 -23.32
C TYR A 151 11.53 -5.31 -23.15
N ILE A 152 11.06 -5.38 -21.91
CA ILE A 152 9.66 -5.62 -21.56
C ILE A 152 9.22 -4.46 -20.67
N GLU A 153 8.33 -3.65 -21.19
CA GLU A 153 7.60 -2.63 -20.46
C GLU A 153 6.44 -3.29 -19.71
N VAL A 154 6.25 -2.96 -18.43
CA VAL A 154 5.01 -3.27 -17.71
C VAL A 154 4.05 -2.15 -18.05
N LEU A 155 2.85 -2.50 -18.51
CA LEU A 155 1.79 -1.53 -18.78
C LEU A 155 1.03 -1.26 -17.49
N ASN A 156 0.58 -0.02 -17.30
CA ASN A 156 -0.28 0.34 -16.19
C ASN A 156 -1.68 -0.28 -16.38
N GLU A 157 -2.26 -0.76 -15.28
CA GLU A 157 -3.63 -1.27 -15.16
C GLU A 157 -4.14 -0.75 -13.81
N ASN A 158 -5.36 -0.20 -13.74
CA ASN A 158 -5.91 0.27 -12.47
C ASN A 158 -6.18 -0.92 -11.54
N ASP A 159 -5.37 -1.05 -10.47
CA ASP A 159 -5.42 -2.15 -9.52
C ASP A 159 -5.34 -1.72 -8.03
N ASN A 160 -5.02 -0.45 -7.78
CA ASN A 160 -5.15 0.19 -6.47
C ASN A 160 -6.54 0.82 -6.32
N ILE A 161 -7.17 0.68 -5.16
CA ILE A 161 -8.39 1.46 -4.87
C ILE A 161 -8.02 2.82 -4.27
N PRO A 162 -8.68 3.92 -4.65
CA PRO A 162 -8.47 5.21 -3.99
C PRO A 162 -8.99 5.12 -2.55
N LEU A 163 -8.18 5.54 -1.58
CA LEU A 163 -8.41 5.35 -0.16
C LEU A 163 -8.42 6.68 0.59
N SER A 164 -9.42 6.89 1.45
CA SER A 164 -9.41 7.99 2.41
C SER A 164 -8.27 7.89 3.42
N VAL A 165 -7.78 9.03 3.90
CA VAL A 165 -6.80 9.10 5.00
C VAL A 165 -7.32 8.33 6.22
N GLU A 166 -8.47 8.74 6.76
CA GLU A 166 -9.13 8.06 7.87
C GLU A 166 -10.18 7.02 7.40
N PRO A 167 -10.37 5.90 8.12
CA PRO A 167 -11.43 4.94 7.80
C PRO A 167 -12.83 5.46 8.17
N VAL A 168 -12.91 6.30 9.21
CA VAL A 168 -14.13 6.97 9.70
C VAL A 168 -13.76 8.40 10.10
N TYR A 169 -14.59 9.36 9.70
CA TYR A 169 -14.47 10.76 10.11
C TYR A 169 -15.62 11.14 11.04
N TYR A 170 -15.32 12.04 11.98
CA TYR A 170 -16.29 12.62 12.91
C TYR A 170 -16.33 14.13 12.72
N ALA A 171 -17.52 14.69 12.64
CA ALA A 171 -17.75 16.13 12.54
C ALA A 171 -18.99 16.53 13.32
N SER A 172 -19.04 17.78 13.77
CA SER A 172 -20.22 18.36 14.40
C SER A 172 -20.73 19.57 13.61
N ILE A 173 -22.03 19.81 13.67
CA ILE A 173 -22.66 20.95 13.01
C ILE A 173 -23.89 21.42 13.79
N VAL A 174 -23.90 22.67 14.23
CA VAL A 174 -25.10 23.29 14.84
C VAL A 174 -26.30 23.17 13.91
N GLU A 175 -27.47 22.85 14.46
CA GLU A 175 -28.74 22.88 13.72
C GLU A 175 -29.12 24.29 13.25
N GLU A 176 -30.20 24.39 12.46
CA GLU A 176 -30.60 25.60 11.71
C GLU A 176 -29.48 26.22 10.83
N SER A 177 -28.33 25.56 10.70
CA SER A 177 -27.16 26.08 9.97
C SER A 177 -27.52 26.46 8.54
N PRO A 178 -27.13 27.66 8.07
CA PRO A 178 -27.45 28.11 6.71
C PRO A 178 -26.82 27.20 5.66
N GLY A 179 -27.49 27.05 4.52
CA GLY A 179 -27.01 26.23 3.42
C GLY A 179 -25.68 26.72 2.83
N GLY A 180 -24.80 25.77 2.51
CA GLY A 180 -23.45 26.01 2.04
C GLY A 180 -22.40 26.15 3.15
N LYS A 181 -22.76 25.94 4.43
CA LYS A 181 -21.80 25.91 5.54
C LYS A 181 -20.92 24.64 5.41
N PRO A 182 -19.58 24.76 5.33
CA PRO A 182 -18.70 23.61 5.26
C PRO A 182 -18.70 22.85 6.59
N ILE A 183 -18.65 21.52 6.52
CA ILE A 183 -18.63 20.63 7.68
C ILE A 183 -17.27 19.93 7.79
N LEU A 184 -16.89 19.20 6.74
CA LEU A 184 -15.68 18.39 6.68
C LEU A 184 -15.23 18.25 5.23
N GLN A 185 -13.92 18.18 4.98
CA GLN A 185 -13.37 17.76 3.69
C GLN A 185 -12.73 16.37 3.82
N ILE A 186 -13.17 15.43 2.99
CA ILE A 186 -12.55 14.11 2.88
C ILE A 186 -11.34 14.23 1.95
N GLU A 187 -10.18 13.79 2.43
CA GLU A 187 -8.99 13.61 1.61
C GLU A 187 -8.79 12.11 1.32
N ALA A 188 -8.43 11.80 0.08
CA ALA A 188 -8.12 10.46 -0.37
C ALA A 188 -6.91 10.46 -1.31
N THR A 189 -6.19 9.34 -1.30
CA THR A 189 -5.03 9.09 -2.14
C THR A 189 -5.26 7.83 -2.97
N ASP A 190 -4.92 7.91 -4.24
CA ASP A 190 -4.73 6.75 -5.10
C ASP A 190 -3.22 6.47 -5.25
N ASN A 191 -2.87 5.22 -5.54
CA ASN A 191 -1.49 4.74 -5.54
C ASN A 191 -1.02 4.26 -6.93
N ASP A 192 -1.91 4.20 -7.93
CA ASP A 192 -1.55 3.95 -9.32
C ASP A 192 -0.53 4.98 -9.85
N VAL A 193 0.27 4.58 -10.85
CA VAL A 193 1.31 5.44 -11.46
C VAL A 193 0.76 6.66 -12.24
N ASP A 194 -0.47 6.59 -12.75
CA ASP A 194 -1.12 7.70 -13.46
C ASP A 194 -1.96 8.56 -12.50
N ASP A 195 -2.00 9.89 -12.69
CA ASP A 195 -2.83 10.81 -11.90
C ASP A 195 -4.34 10.50 -12.09
N THR A 196 -4.92 9.63 -11.25
CA THR A 196 -6.35 9.32 -11.28
C THR A 196 -7.17 10.48 -10.72
N ILE A 197 -8.29 10.80 -11.37
CA ILE A 197 -9.23 11.80 -10.89
C ILE A 197 -10.16 11.12 -9.88
N ILE A 198 -10.03 11.50 -8.62
CA ILE A 198 -10.87 10.97 -7.54
C ILE A 198 -12.21 11.71 -7.50
N ASP A 199 -13.28 10.96 -7.75
CA ASP A 199 -14.68 11.35 -7.58
C ASP A 199 -15.22 10.91 -6.21
N TYR A 200 -15.84 11.85 -5.49
CA TYR A 200 -16.51 11.63 -4.20
C TYR A 200 -18.04 11.66 -4.33
N GLN A 201 -18.74 10.70 -3.72
CA GLN A 201 -20.21 10.63 -3.75
C GLN A 201 -20.79 10.11 -2.42
N ILE A 202 -21.74 10.82 -1.82
CA ILE A 202 -22.57 10.28 -0.73
C ILE A 202 -23.55 9.25 -1.34
N ILE A 203 -23.48 8.00 -0.89
CA ILE A 203 -24.30 6.89 -1.40
C ILE A 203 -25.45 6.51 -0.46
N THR A 204 -25.27 6.61 0.86
CA THR A 204 -26.32 6.37 1.86
C THR A 204 -26.19 7.32 3.06
N GLY A 205 -27.17 7.30 3.98
CA GLY A 205 -27.12 8.07 5.23
C GLY A 205 -27.59 9.52 5.16
N ASN A 206 -27.97 10.00 3.98
CA ASN A 206 -28.41 11.38 3.72
C ASN A 206 -29.91 11.46 3.39
N PRO A 207 -30.81 11.18 4.35
CA PRO A 207 -32.25 11.27 4.12
C PRO A 207 -32.62 12.71 3.75
N GLY A 208 -33.50 12.87 2.77
CA GLY A 208 -33.95 14.19 2.31
C GLY A 208 -32.92 15.07 1.59
N GLY A 209 -31.64 14.68 1.50
CA GLY A 209 -30.59 15.49 0.87
C GLY A 209 -30.19 16.71 1.69
N LEU A 210 -30.02 16.52 3.00
CA LEU A 210 -29.60 17.56 3.96
C LEU A 210 -28.13 17.97 3.77
N PHE A 211 -27.30 17.05 3.28
CA PHE A 211 -25.89 17.27 2.99
C PHE A 211 -25.61 17.23 1.48
N SER A 212 -24.64 18.02 1.03
CA SER A 212 -24.04 17.93 -0.31
C SER A 212 -22.55 17.67 -0.20
N ILE A 213 -21.98 16.94 -1.15
CA ILE A 213 -20.54 16.73 -1.30
C ILE A 213 -20.07 17.31 -2.64
N ASN A 214 -18.93 18.01 -2.64
CA ASN A 214 -18.24 18.37 -3.86
C ASN A 214 -17.50 17.14 -4.40
N SER A 215 -17.90 16.65 -5.58
CA SER A 215 -17.35 15.42 -6.15
C SER A 215 -15.87 15.49 -6.49
N SER A 216 -15.27 16.69 -6.60
CA SER A 216 -13.84 16.86 -6.95
C SER A 216 -12.95 17.19 -5.75
N THR A 217 -13.50 17.68 -4.64
CA THR A 217 -12.71 18.10 -3.48
C THR A 217 -13.02 17.32 -2.20
N GLY A 218 -14.05 16.48 -2.19
CA GLY A 218 -14.49 15.76 -0.99
C GLY A 218 -15.13 16.65 0.09
N LEU A 219 -15.36 17.94 -0.18
CA LEU A 219 -15.95 18.88 0.78
C LEU A 219 -17.44 18.61 0.97
N ILE A 220 -17.83 18.25 2.18
CA ILE A 220 -19.20 18.10 2.65
C ILE A 220 -19.69 19.43 3.24
N SER A 221 -20.91 19.83 2.86
CA SER A 221 -21.58 21.05 3.33
C SER A 221 -23.08 20.84 3.51
N THR A 222 -23.70 21.71 4.32
CA THR A 222 -25.16 21.78 4.47
C THR A 222 -25.84 22.19 3.16
N THR A 223 -27.05 21.69 2.88
CA THR A 223 -27.88 22.21 1.79
C THR A 223 -28.81 23.32 2.28
N THR A 224 -29.69 23.85 1.42
CA THR A 224 -30.69 24.85 1.81
C THR A 224 -31.84 24.29 2.67
N ARG A 225 -31.80 22.99 2.99
CA ARG A 225 -32.72 22.36 3.94
C ARG A 225 -32.10 22.49 5.32
N LEU A 226 -32.87 22.99 6.28
CA LEU A 226 -32.41 23.11 7.66
C LEU A 226 -32.28 21.73 8.29
N LEU A 227 -31.23 21.58 9.09
CA LEU A 227 -31.08 20.49 10.05
C LEU A 227 -31.93 20.85 11.28
N ASN A 228 -32.58 19.86 11.87
CA ASN A 228 -33.30 19.95 13.13
C ASN A 228 -32.99 18.67 13.92
N ARG A 229 -32.50 18.84 15.13
CA ARG A 229 -31.88 17.79 15.94
C ARG A 229 -32.95 16.95 16.66
N GLU A 230 -34.08 17.52 17.04
CA GLU A 230 -35.20 16.80 17.70
C GLU A 230 -35.88 15.78 16.77
N ILE A 231 -35.65 15.90 15.45
CA ILE A 231 -36.04 14.88 14.47
C ILE A 231 -34.92 13.85 14.28
N GLN A 232 -33.65 14.29 14.21
CA GLN A 232 -32.49 13.41 14.06
C GLN A 232 -31.19 14.16 14.44
N ASP A 233 -30.53 13.66 15.47
CA ASP A 233 -29.33 14.20 16.12
C ASP A 233 -28.01 13.69 15.53
N GLU A 234 -28.01 12.53 14.85
CA GLU A 234 -26.82 11.98 14.18
C GLU A 234 -27.10 11.51 12.75
N TYR A 235 -26.19 11.85 11.82
CA TYR A 235 -26.21 11.38 10.43
C TYR A 235 -24.93 10.60 10.08
N ILE A 236 -25.08 9.30 9.82
CA ILE A 236 -23.98 8.42 9.40
C ILE A 236 -23.94 8.35 7.86
N LEU A 237 -23.21 9.27 7.24
CA LEU A 237 -23.03 9.34 5.80
C LEU A 237 -22.06 8.25 5.32
N GLU A 238 -22.46 7.44 4.35
CA GLU A 238 -21.55 6.52 3.65
C GLU A 238 -21.13 7.17 2.34
N VAL A 239 -19.83 7.43 2.20
CA VAL A 239 -19.24 8.12 1.05
C VAL A 239 -18.43 7.13 0.23
N GLN A 240 -18.79 6.97 -1.04
CA GLN A 240 -17.99 6.29 -2.03
C GLN A 240 -16.90 7.24 -2.54
N ILE A 241 -15.68 6.72 -2.60
CA ILE A 241 -14.51 7.36 -3.18
C ILE A 241 -14.11 6.49 -4.36
N SER A 242 -13.99 7.07 -5.55
CA SER A 242 -13.80 6.30 -6.78
C SER A 242 -12.89 7.01 -7.75
N ASP A 243 -12.05 6.24 -8.44
CA ASP A 243 -11.13 6.77 -9.45
C ASP A 243 -11.87 7.02 -10.77
N ASN A 244 -11.09 7.27 -11.83
CA ASN A 244 -11.56 7.35 -13.22
C ASN A 244 -10.89 6.31 -14.15
N GLY A 245 -10.26 5.26 -13.60
CA GLY A 245 -9.55 4.24 -14.36
C GLY A 245 -10.46 3.23 -15.06
N GLU A 246 -9.86 2.33 -15.86
CA GLU A 246 -10.54 1.17 -16.44
C GLU A 246 -9.82 -0.12 -16.01
N PRO A 247 -10.42 -1.00 -15.19
CA PRO A 247 -11.75 -0.86 -14.55
C PRO A 247 -11.77 0.30 -13.55
N ARG A 248 -12.95 0.87 -13.31
CA ARG A 248 -13.13 1.86 -12.24
C ARG A 248 -13.15 1.15 -10.89
N LEU A 249 -12.27 1.51 -9.98
CA LEU A 249 -12.27 1.00 -8.61
C LEU A 249 -12.84 2.05 -7.65
N SER A 250 -13.17 1.60 -6.43
CA SER A 250 -13.74 2.46 -5.42
C SER A 250 -13.63 1.88 -4.03
N SER A 251 -13.43 2.74 -3.04
CA SER A 251 -13.58 2.42 -1.63
C SER A 251 -14.80 3.13 -1.03
N THR A 252 -15.10 2.82 0.23
CA THR A 252 -16.14 3.51 1.02
C THR A 252 -15.57 3.93 2.37
N THR A 253 -15.93 5.14 2.80
CA THR A 253 -15.62 5.68 4.13
C THR A 253 -16.92 6.15 4.80
N ARG A 254 -16.89 6.32 6.13
CA ARG A 254 -18.00 6.88 6.91
C ARG A 254 -17.68 8.28 7.40
N VAL A 255 -18.67 9.15 7.34
CA VAL A 255 -18.66 10.44 8.04
C VAL A 255 -19.84 10.46 9.00
N ILE A 256 -19.53 10.51 10.28
CA ILE A 256 -20.52 10.64 11.36
C ILE A 256 -20.65 12.13 11.66
N VAL A 257 -21.82 12.69 11.38
CA VAL A 257 -22.15 14.10 11.59
C VAL A 257 -23.11 14.20 12.76
N THR A 258 -22.62 14.68 13.90
CA THR A 258 -23.43 14.98 15.09
C THR A 258 -24.02 16.39 14.97
N ILE A 259 -25.30 16.54 15.28
CA ILE A 259 -25.98 17.83 15.25
C ILE A 259 -25.89 18.50 16.62
N GLU A 260 -25.32 19.71 16.67
CA GLU A 260 -25.24 20.49 17.91
C GLU A 260 -26.54 21.27 18.12
N ASP A 261 -27.00 21.24 19.38
CA ASP A 261 -28.26 21.77 19.90
C ASP A 261 -28.31 23.32 19.93
N ILE A 262 -29.45 23.87 19.52
CA ILE A 262 -29.83 25.27 19.78
C ILE A 262 -30.96 25.28 20.82
N ASN A 263 -31.02 26.30 21.68
CA ASN A 263 -32.21 26.56 22.51
C ASN A 263 -33.37 27.02 21.60
N ASP A 264 -34.00 26.11 20.88
CA ASP A 264 -34.99 26.30 19.80
C ASP A 264 -36.41 25.89 20.26
N ASN A 265 -36.51 24.91 21.17
CA ASN A 265 -37.74 24.57 21.89
C ASN A 265 -37.87 25.39 23.18
N SER A 266 -38.83 25.03 24.03
CA SER A 266 -39.06 25.63 25.35
C SER A 266 -39.87 24.64 26.18
N PRO A 267 -39.82 24.67 27.53
CA PRO A 267 -40.40 23.58 28.32
C PRO A 267 -41.91 23.48 28.09
N GLU A 268 -42.42 22.32 27.70
CA GLU A 268 -43.83 22.03 27.48
C GLU A 268 -44.40 21.24 28.66
N PHE A 269 -45.50 21.70 29.26
CA PHE A 269 -46.21 20.95 30.28
C PHE A 269 -47.09 19.86 29.67
N GLU A 270 -47.05 18.65 30.24
CA GLU A 270 -47.91 17.52 29.84
C GLU A 270 -49.41 17.86 29.88
N GLN A 271 -49.84 18.72 30.81
CA GLN A 271 -51.15 19.37 30.80
C GLN A 271 -51.04 20.90 30.85
N ALA A 272 -51.74 21.57 29.92
CA ALA A 272 -51.96 23.02 29.97
C ALA A 272 -52.78 23.46 31.21
N PHE A 273 -53.57 22.54 31.78
CA PHE A 273 -54.36 22.77 33.00
C PHE A 273 -54.47 21.50 33.84
N TYR A 274 -53.81 21.47 34.98
CA TYR A 274 -53.91 20.36 35.94
C TYR A 274 -55.12 20.54 36.86
N LYS A 275 -55.85 19.45 37.11
CA LYS A 275 -56.85 19.34 38.18
C LYS A 275 -56.41 18.27 39.14
N VAL A 276 -56.30 18.61 40.42
CA VAL A 276 -55.90 17.65 41.46
C VAL A 276 -56.87 17.73 42.61
N GLN A 277 -57.25 16.57 43.14
CA GLN A 277 -58.04 16.45 44.37
C GLN A 277 -57.13 15.99 45.50
N ILE A 278 -57.25 16.59 46.68
CA ILE A 278 -56.47 16.22 47.89
C ILE A 278 -57.37 16.21 49.13
N PRO A 279 -57.05 15.42 50.17
CA PRO A 279 -57.82 15.42 51.40
C PRO A 279 -57.62 16.72 52.19
N ALA A 280 -58.64 17.12 52.95
CA ALA A 280 -58.53 18.18 53.95
C ALA A 280 -57.62 17.75 55.11
N SER A 281 -56.80 18.66 55.63
CA SER A 281 -55.90 18.38 56.75
C SER A 281 -56.52 18.87 58.07
N PRO A 282 -56.44 18.12 59.18
CA PRO A 282 -57.06 18.52 60.45
C PRO A 282 -56.35 19.69 61.17
N GLU A 283 -55.08 19.98 60.83
CA GLU A 283 -54.28 21.03 61.49
C GLU A 283 -53.97 22.19 60.53
N PHE A 284 -54.78 23.24 60.61
CA PHE A 284 -54.80 24.32 59.61
C PHE A 284 -53.71 25.40 59.74
N ASN A 285 -53.04 25.48 60.90
CA ASN A 285 -52.17 26.62 61.26
C ASN A 285 -50.79 26.27 61.86
N GLN A 286 -50.42 24.99 61.95
CA GLN A 286 -49.05 24.61 62.30
C GLN A 286 -48.24 24.27 61.03
N PRO A 287 -46.92 24.52 60.99
CA PRO A 287 -46.08 23.90 59.99
C PRO A 287 -46.17 22.38 60.16
N VAL A 288 -46.33 21.65 59.04
CA VAL A 288 -46.56 20.19 59.03
C VAL A 288 -45.44 19.41 59.77
N PHE A 289 -44.26 20.02 59.91
CA PHE A 289 -43.17 19.54 60.74
C PHE A 289 -42.80 20.60 61.78
N GLN A 290 -42.91 20.25 63.06
CA GLN A 290 -42.34 21.03 64.14
C GLN A 290 -40.82 20.80 64.19
N ASN A 291 -40.05 21.79 63.75
CA ASN A 291 -38.80 22.20 64.41
C ASN A 291 -38.46 23.65 64.04
N ASP A 292 -37.95 24.36 65.05
CA ASP A 292 -37.31 25.68 65.03
C ASP A 292 -38.16 26.95 64.82
N GLU A 293 -38.42 27.59 65.97
CA GLU A 293 -38.66 29.03 66.25
C GLU A 293 -39.86 29.77 65.60
N PRO A 294 -40.60 30.59 66.37
CA PRO A 294 -41.69 31.41 65.83
C PRO A 294 -41.14 32.59 65.03
N VAL A 295 -41.21 32.50 63.70
CA VAL A 295 -41.11 33.68 62.84
C VAL A 295 -42.33 34.56 63.11
N GLU A 296 -42.11 35.82 63.50
CA GLU A 296 -43.19 36.78 63.73
C GLU A 296 -44.05 36.92 62.47
N ASP A 297 -45.35 36.62 62.60
CA ASP A 297 -46.33 36.75 61.53
C ASP A 297 -46.59 38.25 61.28
N PHE A 298 -45.79 38.84 60.38
CA PHE A 298 -45.98 40.22 59.96
C PHE A 298 -47.23 40.30 59.09
N ASP A 299 -48.35 40.69 59.70
CA ASP A 299 -49.60 41.12 59.06
C ASP A 299 -49.33 42.32 58.10
N VAL A 300 -48.82 42.04 56.91
CA VAL A 300 -48.70 43.03 55.83
C VAL A 300 -50.04 43.14 55.12
N ALA A 301 -50.79 44.17 55.51
CA ALA A 301 -52.09 44.54 54.93
C ALA A 301 -52.06 44.62 53.39
N ASP A 302 -53.18 44.23 52.76
CA ASP A 302 -53.55 44.31 51.34
C ASP A 302 -52.60 45.10 50.41
N ALA A 303 -51.44 44.52 50.13
CA ALA A 303 -50.57 44.91 49.03
C ALA A 303 -50.94 44.11 47.78
N ALA A 304 -51.04 44.83 46.65
CA ALA A 304 -51.50 44.35 45.35
C ALA A 304 -50.79 43.08 44.85
N ASP A 305 -51.35 42.45 43.81
CA ASP A 305 -50.81 41.27 43.12
C ASP A 305 -49.29 41.38 42.91
N ASP A 306 -48.51 40.68 43.73
CA ASP A 306 -47.09 40.52 43.49
C ASP A 306 -46.93 39.56 42.30
N ASP A 307 -46.08 39.95 41.35
CA ASP A 307 -45.86 39.23 40.09
C ASP A 307 -44.71 38.24 40.18
N THR A 308 -44.29 37.95 41.42
CA THR A 308 -43.16 37.10 41.77
C THR A 308 -43.41 35.63 41.50
N TRP A 309 -42.33 34.96 41.10
CA TRP A 309 -42.24 33.51 40.92
C TRP A 309 -41.30 32.97 41.99
N ASP A 310 -41.83 32.16 42.90
CA ASP A 310 -41.07 31.57 44.00
C ASP A 310 -40.44 30.24 43.57
N THR A 311 -39.22 29.99 44.06
CA THR A 311 -38.43 28.80 43.74
C THR A 311 -37.82 28.27 45.03
N TYR A 312 -37.95 26.95 45.28
CA TYR A 312 -37.44 26.31 46.48
C TYR A 312 -36.49 25.17 46.13
N SER A 313 -35.41 25.05 46.89
CA SER A 313 -34.48 23.91 46.81
C SER A 313 -35.08 22.67 47.51
N PRO A 314 -34.62 21.44 47.19
CA PRO A 314 -35.08 20.21 47.83
C PRO A 314 -35.04 20.26 49.38
N ASP A 315 -34.00 20.87 49.96
CA ASP A 315 -33.85 21.01 51.42
C ASP A 315 -34.96 21.88 52.05
N GLN A 316 -35.48 22.87 51.32
CA GLN A 316 -36.52 23.80 51.81
C GLN A 316 -37.95 23.25 51.73
N VAL A 317 -38.13 22.09 51.09
CA VAL A 317 -39.39 21.36 50.97
C VAL A 317 -39.35 19.98 51.62
N GLN A 318 -38.20 19.58 52.21
CA GLN A 318 -38.04 18.31 52.89
C GLN A 318 -39.07 18.15 54.03
N GLY A 319 -39.59 16.94 54.18
CA GLY A 319 -40.65 16.60 55.13
C GLY A 319 -42.06 16.84 54.58
N LEU A 320 -42.32 18.02 54.02
CA LEU A 320 -43.66 18.51 53.64
C LEU A 320 -44.52 17.50 52.85
N ASP A 321 -45.85 17.57 53.00
CA ASP A 321 -46.76 16.67 52.31
C ASP A 321 -46.77 16.92 50.80
N ARG A 322 -46.62 15.86 50.00
CA ARG A 322 -46.71 15.93 48.53
C ARG A 322 -48.15 16.18 48.09
N VAL A 323 -48.34 17.12 47.16
CA VAL A 323 -49.65 17.50 46.58
C VAL A 323 -49.80 16.95 45.16
N MET A 324 -48.84 17.26 44.29
CA MET A 324 -48.77 16.77 42.91
C MET A 324 -47.37 17.02 42.33
N ARG A 325 -47.02 16.36 41.23
CA ARG A 325 -45.85 16.74 40.43
C ARG A 325 -46.32 17.41 39.15
N ALA A 326 -45.86 18.63 38.88
CA ALA A 326 -46.05 19.24 37.58
C ALA A 326 -44.96 18.73 36.65
N LEU A 327 -45.35 18.08 35.55
CA LEU A 327 -44.41 17.61 34.54
C LEU A 327 -44.33 18.63 33.40
N ALA A 328 -43.15 19.19 33.20
CA ALA A 328 -42.73 19.81 31.96
C ALA A 328 -41.47 19.12 31.43
N TYR A 329 -41.44 18.90 30.13
CA TYR A 329 -40.27 18.39 29.40
C TYR A 329 -39.84 19.47 28.41
N ASP A 330 -38.53 19.63 28.24
CA ASP A 330 -37.99 20.30 27.07
C ASP A 330 -37.50 19.23 26.07
N LYS A 331 -37.43 19.59 24.80
CA LYS A 331 -36.88 18.71 23.75
C LYS A 331 -35.39 18.98 23.53
N ASP A 332 -34.92 20.17 23.87
CA ASP A 332 -33.51 20.55 23.80
C ASP A 332 -32.69 19.71 24.81
N ILE A 333 -31.36 19.64 24.69
CA ILE A 333 -30.51 18.84 25.63
C ILE A 333 -29.57 19.72 26.48
N GLY A 334 -28.86 19.08 27.41
CA GLY A 334 -27.88 19.77 28.25
C GLY A 334 -28.56 20.83 29.11
N ASP A 335 -28.08 22.08 29.03
CA ASP A 335 -28.65 23.21 29.77
C ASP A 335 -29.85 23.85 29.06
N ASN A 336 -29.92 23.79 27.73
CA ASN A 336 -31.10 24.19 26.96
C ASN A 336 -32.28 23.25 27.28
N GLY A 337 -32.01 21.96 27.47
CA GLY A 337 -33.01 20.99 27.95
C GLY A 337 -33.36 21.05 29.45
N ARG A 338 -32.60 21.81 30.26
CA ARG A 338 -32.64 21.69 31.72
C ARG A 338 -33.78 22.48 32.34
N VAL A 339 -34.95 21.85 32.43
CA VAL A 339 -36.14 22.44 33.06
C VAL A 339 -35.93 22.75 34.55
N SER A 340 -36.26 23.97 34.94
CA SER A 340 -36.37 24.45 36.31
C SER A 340 -37.77 24.96 36.61
N TYR A 341 -38.27 24.71 37.83
CA TYR A 341 -39.65 25.01 38.21
C TYR A 341 -39.75 26.19 39.20
N SER A 342 -40.80 26.99 39.03
CA SER A 342 -41.20 28.05 39.95
C SER A 342 -42.71 28.14 40.08
N ILE A 343 -43.20 28.56 41.24
CA ILE A 343 -44.62 28.62 41.59
C ILE A 343 -45.06 30.05 41.87
N ARG A 344 -46.28 30.38 41.49
CA ARG A 344 -46.97 31.60 41.90
C ARG A 344 -48.30 31.23 42.55
N SER A 345 -48.36 31.41 43.86
CA SER A 345 -49.58 31.17 44.64
C SER A 345 -50.64 32.22 44.33
N GLY A 346 -51.86 31.79 43.97
CA GLY A 346 -52.99 32.68 43.74
C GLY A 346 -53.65 33.15 45.04
N LYS A 347 -54.99 33.07 45.11
CA LYS A 347 -55.76 33.39 46.33
C LYS A 347 -55.56 32.34 47.42
N GLY A 348 -54.43 32.43 48.12
CA GLY A 348 -54.00 31.49 49.16
C GLY A 348 -52.49 31.53 49.38
N ARG A 349 -51.93 32.74 49.60
CA ARG A 349 -50.48 32.97 49.73
C ARG A 349 -49.82 31.98 50.70
N ASN A 350 -48.63 31.51 50.34
CA ASN A 350 -47.71 30.72 51.16
C ASN A 350 -48.27 29.37 51.69
N LYS A 351 -49.27 28.77 51.02
CA LYS A 351 -49.74 27.39 51.30
C LYS A 351 -49.01 26.30 50.50
N PHE A 352 -48.38 26.65 49.39
CA PHE A 352 -47.70 25.71 48.49
C PHE A 352 -46.25 26.12 48.24
N LYS A 353 -45.36 25.14 48.16
CA LYS A 353 -43.98 25.27 47.68
C LYS A 353 -43.77 24.33 46.48
N ILE A 354 -42.77 24.60 45.66
CA ILE A 354 -42.37 23.70 44.56
C ILE A 354 -40.87 23.42 44.61
N ASP A 355 -40.49 22.16 44.47
CA ASP A 355 -39.11 21.74 44.21
C ASP A 355 -38.71 22.17 42.80
N ASN A 356 -37.66 22.99 42.73
CA ASN A 356 -37.18 23.58 41.50
C ASN A 356 -36.58 22.59 40.49
N THR A 357 -36.24 21.37 40.91
CA THR A 357 -35.66 20.31 40.06
C THR A 357 -36.67 19.22 39.69
N THR A 358 -37.54 18.80 40.62
CA THR A 358 -38.46 17.68 40.35
C THR A 358 -39.84 18.13 39.86
N GLY A 359 -40.21 19.40 40.05
CA GLY A 359 -41.56 19.90 39.79
C GLY A 359 -42.59 19.42 40.82
N MET A 360 -42.16 18.78 41.91
CA MET A 360 -43.05 18.34 42.99
C MET A 360 -43.53 19.53 43.81
N VAL A 361 -44.86 19.66 43.91
CA VAL A 361 -45.57 20.66 44.70
C VAL A 361 -45.89 20.08 46.08
N TYR A 362 -45.58 20.86 47.11
CA TYR A 362 -45.67 20.47 48.51
C TYR A 362 -46.59 21.41 49.31
N ALA A 363 -47.27 20.85 50.31
CA ALA A 363 -48.08 21.58 51.29
C ALA A 363 -47.20 22.16 52.40
N SER A 364 -47.23 23.48 52.61
CA SER A 364 -46.56 24.12 53.75
C SER A 364 -47.47 24.33 54.97
N LYS A 365 -48.79 24.32 54.77
CA LYS A 365 -49.84 24.47 55.79
C LYS A 365 -51.04 23.58 55.43
N GLY A 366 -51.84 23.20 56.43
CA GLY A 366 -53.02 22.35 56.24
C GLY A 366 -54.12 22.96 55.36
N PHE A 367 -54.96 22.07 54.82
CA PHE A 367 -55.95 22.40 53.80
C PHE A 367 -57.40 22.41 54.31
N GLU A 368 -58.03 23.58 54.26
CA GLU A 368 -59.50 23.73 54.38
C GLU A 368 -60.20 23.25 53.10
N VAL A 369 -61.36 22.61 53.26
CA VAL A 369 -62.25 22.20 52.15
C VAL A 369 -62.60 23.41 51.29
N GLY A 370 -62.30 23.33 50.00
CA GLY A 370 -62.38 24.47 49.09
C GLY A 370 -61.61 24.25 47.79
N GLN A 371 -61.37 25.33 47.06
CA GLN A 371 -60.63 25.31 45.80
C GLN A 371 -59.51 26.35 45.84
N TYR A 372 -58.31 25.93 45.47
CA TYR A 372 -57.12 26.77 45.38
C TYR A 372 -56.62 26.78 43.94
N GLU A 373 -56.13 27.93 43.48
CA GLU A 373 -55.52 28.08 42.17
C GLU A 373 -54.07 28.57 42.32
N ILE A 374 -53.15 27.90 41.62
CA ILE A 374 -51.74 28.28 41.50
C ILE A 374 -51.34 28.30 40.02
N ASN A 375 -50.36 29.12 39.67
CA ASN A 375 -49.67 29.02 38.38
C ASN A 375 -48.28 28.42 38.63
N ILE A 376 -47.81 27.60 37.70
CA ILE A 376 -46.46 27.03 37.71
C ILE A 376 -45.78 27.44 36.42
N ARG A 377 -44.51 27.85 36.50
CA ARG A 377 -43.66 28.19 35.37
C ARG A 377 -42.50 27.21 35.31
N ALA A 378 -42.32 26.63 34.13
CA ALA A 378 -41.15 25.83 33.76
C ALA A 378 -40.25 26.71 32.89
N SER A 379 -38.96 26.76 33.19
CA SER A 379 -37.96 27.55 32.45
C SER A 379 -36.73 26.70 32.20
N ASP A 380 -36.22 26.68 30.97
CA ASP A 380 -34.91 26.09 30.69
C ASP A 380 -33.76 26.94 31.27
N ALA A 381 -32.55 26.38 31.23
CA ALA A 381 -31.30 27.06 31.58
C ALA A 381 -30.50 27.51 30.33
N GLY A 382 -31.14 27.57 29.16
CA GLY A 382 -30.54 28.05 27.93
C GLY A 382 -30.32 29.57 27.91
N ASN A 383 -29.72 30.07 26.84
CA ASN A 383 -29.38 31.49 26.72
C ASN A 383 -29.74 32.07 25.33
N PRO A 384 -30.78 32.92 25.22
CA PRO A 384 -31.68 33.36 26.29
C PRO A 384 -32.56 32.21 26.80
N PRO A 385 -32.95 32.22 28.09
CA PRO A 385 -33.83 31.19 28.63
C PRO A 385 -35.25 31.37 28.10
N LYS A 386 -35.93 30.28 27.79
CA LYS A 386 -37.35 30.27 27.47
C LYS A 386 -38.13 29.62 28.61
N SER A 387 -39.45 29.74 28.54
CA SER A 387 -40.32 29.26 29.61
C SER A 387 -41.78 29.21 29.18
N SER A 388 -42.52 28.25 29.73
CA SER A 388 -43.98 28.19 29.65
C SER A 388 -44.62 28.28 31.03
N THR A 389 -45.94 28.44 31.07
CA THR A 389 -46.72 28.48 32.31
C THR A 389 -47.97 27.62 32.22
N CYS A 390 -48.21 26.78 33.21
CA CYS A 390 -49.48 26.07 33.36
C CYS A 390 -50.28 26.59 34.56
N ARG A 391 -51.57 26.27 34.58
CA ARG A 391 -52.49 26.55 35.68
C ARG A 391 -52.85 25.24 36.39
N VAL A 392 -52.93 25.29 37.71
CA VAL A 392 -53.35 24.14 38.53
C VAL A 392 -54.54 24.55 39.38
N SER A 393 -55.61 23.77 39.34
CA SER A 393 -56.75 23.85 40.24
C SER A 393 -56.72 22.69 41.23
N ILE A 394 -56.55 23.02 42.51
CA ILE A 394 -56.49 22.06 43.61
C ILE A 394 -57.82 22.10 44.35
N SER A 395 -58.56 21.00 44.31
CA SER A 395 -59.85 20.83 45.01
C SER A 395 -59.63 20.03 46.29
N VAL A 396 -59.80 20.66 47.43
CA VAL A 396 -59.66 20.02 48.74
C VAL A 396 -60.99 19.41 49.14
N ILE A 397 -61.02 18.09 49.28
CA ILE A 397 -62.22 17.32 49.62
C ILE A 397 -62.20 16.89 51.10
N PRO A 398 -63.36 16.78 51.75
CA PRO A 398 -63.41 16.34 53.15
C PRO A 398 -62.91 14.90 53.30
N VAL A 399 -62.19 14.63 54.39
CA VAL A 399 -61.78 13.28 54.79
C VAL A 399 -63.02 12.46 55.17
N PRO A 400 -63.08 11.15 54.85
CA PRO A 400 -64.19 10.29 55.23
C PRO A 400 -64.44 10.23 56.75
N ALA A 401 -65.64 9.83 57.15
CA ALA A 401 -65.97 9.68 58.57
C ALA A 401 -65.44 8.34 59.09
N THR A 402 -64.66 8.35 60.18
CA THR A 402 -64.15 7.12 60.79
C THR A 402 -65.29 6.29 61.40
N PRO A 403 -65.34 4.95 61.20
CA PRO A 403 -64.41 4.12 60.43
C PRO A 403 -64.76 4.04 58.94
N SER A 404 -63.72 3.98 58.09
CA SER A 404 -63.80 3.68 56.65
C SER A 404 -63.04 2.38 56.34
N ALA A 405 -63.47 1.65 55.32
CA ALA A 405 -62.83 0.42 54.85
C ALA A 405 -61.45 0.67 54.20
N PRO A 406 -60.50 -0.28 54.26
CA PRO A 406 -59.20 -0.10 53.64
C PRO A 406 -59.26 -0.30 52.11
N PRO A 407 -58.52 0.49 51.29
CA PRO A 407 -58.53 0.37 49.85
C PRO A 407 -58.02 -1.00 49.37
N VAL A 408 -58.62 -1.53 48.32
CA VAL A 408 -58.24 -2.80 47.70
C VAL A 408 -57.55 -2.54 46.37
N ILE A 409 -56.23 -2.74 46.32
CA ILE A 409 -55.44 -2.65 45.09
C ILE A 409 -55.62 -3.92 44.27
N LYS A 410 -55.91 -3.78 42.97
CA LYS A 410 -55.84 -4.87 42.01
C LYS A 410 -54.38 -5.16 41.70
N SER A 411 -53.92 -6.38 41.98
CA SER A 411 -52.51 -6.79 41.81
C SER A 411 -51.93 -6.30 40.48
N PRO A 412 -50.89 -5.45 40.49
CA PRO A 412 -50.23 -5.02 39.26
C PRO A 412 -49.56 -6.22 38.57
N GLN A 413 -49.42 -6.12 37.26
CA GLN A 413 -48.58 -7.02 36.47
C GLN A 413 -47.24 -6.33 36.19
N PRO A 414 -46.12 -7.08 36.06
CA PRO A 414 -44.88 -6.51 35.57
C PRO A 414 -45.08 -5.89 34.19
N VAL A 415 -44.43 -4.75 33.95
CA VAL A 415 -44.52 -3.99 32.69
C VAL A 415 -43.13 -3.80 32.08
N GLN A 416 -43.11 -3.53 30.79
CA GLN A 416 -41.88 -3.25 30.04
C GLN A 416 -42.05 -1.94 29.27
N THR A 417 -40.98 -1.17 29.18
CA THR A 417 -40.89 0.14 28.50
C THR A 417 -39.54 0.20 27.81
N THR A 418 -39.41 0.92 26.70
CA THR A 418 -38.13 1.11 25.99
C THR A 418 -37.42 2.36 26.48
N GLU A 419 -36.09 2.42 26.40
CA GLU A 419 -35.35 3.64 26.78
C GLU A 419 -35.53 4.81 25.79
N ASN A 420 -35.96 4.49 24.57
CA ASN A 420 -36.36 5.47 23.56
C ASN A 420 -37.81 5.98 23.76
N ASP A 421 -38.51 5.55 24.82
CA ASP A 421 -39.82 6.10 25.18
C ASP A 421 -39.63 7.51 25.77
N THR A 422 -40.25 8.52 25.15
CA THR A 422 -40.09 9.92 25.56
C THR A 422 -40.81 10.24 26.88
N PRO A 423 -40.37 11.27 27.64
CA PRO A 423 -41.13 11.81 28.77
C PRO A 423 -42.62 12.04 28.43
N GLY A 424 -43.50 11.75 29.39
CA GLY A 424 -44.96 11.75 29.21
C GLY A 424 -45.55 10.40 28.75
N PHE A 425 -44.74 9.43 28.33
CA PHE A 425 -45.21 8.10 27.94
C PHE A 425 -45.91 7.35 29.09
N LEU A 426 -47.04 6.69 28.80
CA LEU A 426 -47.83 5.92 29.78
C LEU A 426 -47.29 4.50 29.95
N VAL A 427 -46.56 4.26 31.04
CA VAL A 427 -45.93 2.97 31.38
C VAL A 427 -46.96 1.98 31.95
N ALA A 428 -47.82 2.44 32.86
CA ALA A 428 -48.81 1.58 33.52
C ALA A 428 -50.01 2.38 34.05
N SER A 429 -51.08 1.70 34.47
CA SER A 429 -52.21 2.30 35.18
C SER A 429 -52.62 1.39 36.34
N LEU A 430 -52.44 1.87 37.56
CA LEU A 430 -52.77 1.14 38.79
C LEU A 430 -54.24 1.36 39.16
N GLN A 431 -54.97 0.28 39.38
CA GLN A 431 -56.39 0.32 39.76
C GLN A 431 -56.56 -0.14 41.20
N ALA A 432 -57.14 0.72 42.03
CA ALA A 432 -57.67 0.36 43.34
C ALA A 432 -59.15 0.71 43.44
N THR A 433 -59.85 0.01 44.33
CA THR A 433 -61.26 0.24 44.64
C THR A 433 -61.45 0.22 46.15
N ASP A 434 -62.31 1.10 46.66
CA ASP A 434 -62.74 1.08 48.04
C ASP A 434 -64.20 0.57 48.17
N ALA A 435 -64.55 0.02 49.34
CA ALA A 435 -65.87 -0.55 49.62
C ALA A 435 -66.91 0.50 50.03
N ASP A 436 -66.50 1.61 50.67
CA ASP A 436 -67.34 2.75 51.01
C ASP A 436 -67.44 3.76 49.84
N ASN A 437 -66.64 3.53 48.78
CA ASN A 437 -66.49 4.36 47.58
C ASN A 437 -65.89 5.74 47.92
N ASP A 438 -64.93 5.73 48.85
CA ASP A 438 -64.10 6.88 49.17
C ASP A 438 -63.12 7.24 48.03
N TYR A 439 -62.61 8.47 48.06
CA TYR A 439 -61.60 8.93 47.10
C TYR A 439 -60.23 8.33 47.44
N LEU A 440 -59.49 7.91 46.41
CA LEU A 440 -58.21 7.24 46.56
C LEU A 440 -57.06 8.06 46.00
N TRP A 441 -55.96 8.12 46.75
CA TRP A 441 -54.74 8.81 46.39
C TRP A 441 -53.55 7.88 46.24
N TYR A 442 -52.77 8.07 45.17
CA TYR A 442 -51.64 7.25 44.77
C TYR A 442 -50.31 8.01 44.92
N ASP A 443 -49.24 7.37 45.41
CA ASP A 443 -47.90 7.97 45.50
C ASP A 443 -46.80 6.90 45.32
N ILE A 444 -45.67 7.28 44.71
CA ILE A 444 -44.46 6.44 44.63
C ILE A 444 -43.59 6.78 45.84
N VAL A 445 -43.48 5.85 46.78
CA VAL A 445 -42.78 6.06 48.06
C VAL A 445 -41.33 5.60 48.02
N ASP A 446 -40.99 4.65 47.17
CA ASP A 446 -39.63 4.11 46.99
C ASP A 446 -39.49 3.40 45.64
N GLY A 447 -38.26 3.05 45.23
CA GLY A 447 -37.96 2.31 44.00
C GLY A 447 -37.63 3.15 42.77
N ASP A 448 -37.74 4.48 42.88
CA ASP A 448 -37.33 5.47 41.87
C ASP A 448 -36.40 6.53 42.51
N PRO A 449 -35.09 6.25 42.63
CA PRO A 449 -34.15 7.17 43.27
C PRO A 449 -33.81 8.40 42.40
N ARG A 450 -34.15 8.39 41.10
CA ARG A 450 -33.79 9.45 40.14
C ARG A 450 -34.98 10.31 39.72
N ASN A 451 -36.18 10.00 40.22
CA ASN A 451 -37.44 10.66 39.89
C ASN A 451 -37.77 10.57 38.39
N GLU A 452 -37.49 9.41 37.81
CA GLU A 452 -37.71 9.06 36.39
C GLU A 452 -39.16 8.67 36.09
N PHE A 453 -39.94 8.30 37.10
CA PHE A 453 -41.36 7.98 37.01
C PHE A 453 -42.21 9.03 37.73
N TYR A 454 -43.47 9.10 37.34
CA TYR A 454 -44.51 9.91 37.98
C TYR A 454 -45.79 9.09 38.08
N ILE A 455 -46.52 9.21 39.18
CA ILE A 455 -47.86 8.65 39.32
C ILE A 455 -48.91 9.77 39.48
N GLY A 456 -49.97 9.72 38.67
CA GLY A 456 -51.12 10.59 38.78
C GLY A 456 -51.85 10.36 40.10
N ARG A 457 -51.76 11.31 41.03
CA ARG A 457 -52.21 11.15 42.43
C ARG A 457 -53.70 10.82 42.55
N ASP A 458 -54.53 11.21 41.59
CA ASP A 458 -55.98 11.01 41.56
C ASP A 458 -56.45 9.81 40.70
N ASN A 459 -55.58 9.31 39.81
CA ASN A 459 -55.97 8.39 38.74
C ASN A 459 -55.10 7.12 38.60
N GLY A 460 -53.95 7.06 39.29
CA GLY A 460 -53.07 5.88 39.31
C GLY A 460 -52.28 5.63 38.02
N ASN A 461 -52.32 6.53 37.03
CA ASN A 461 -51.53 6.42 35.80
C ASN A 461 -50.06 6.71 36.09
N ILE A 462 -49.17 5.83 35.61
CA ILE A 462 -47.73 5.93 35.80
C ILE A 462 -47.11 6.35 34.46
N LEU A 463 -46.50 7.53 34.44
CA LEU A 463 -45.85 8.14 33.27
C LEU A 463 -44.33 8.16 33.45
N LEU A 464 -43.59 8.20 32.34
CA LEU A 464 -42.18 8.62 32.35
C LEU A 464 -42.10 10.13 32.62
N ALA A 465 -41.30 10.51 33.61
CA ALA A 465 -40.98 11.89 33.95
C ALA A 465 -39.62 12.34 33.38
N LYS A 466 -38.77 11.38 32.98
CA LYS A 466 -37.50 11.55 32.27
C LYS A 466 -37.33 10.42 31.27
N GLN A 467 -36.47 10.60 30.29
CA GLN A 467 -36.00 9.51 29.44
C GLN A 467 -35.22 8.51 30.29
N LEU A 468 -35.33 7.22 29.96
CA LEU A 468 -34.60 6.15 30.63
C LEU A 468 -33.29 5.85 29.89
N ASP A 469 -32.40 5.13 30.57
CA ASP A 469 -31.08 4.72 30.09
C ASP A 469 -30.86 3.29 30.62
N TYR A 470 -30.80 2.32 29.71
CA TYR A 470 -30.67 0.89 30.03
C TYR A 470 -29.30 0.62 30.64
N GLU A 471 -28.22 1.18 30.09
CA GLU A 471 -26.83 1.05 30.58
C GLU A 471 -26.69 1.48 32.04
N VAL A 472 -27.46 2.48 32.46
CA VAL A 472 -27.44 2.99 33.83
C VAL A 472 -28.45 2.28 34.75
N GLN A 473 -29.67 1.91 34.30
CA GLN A 473 -30.57 1.06 35.13
C GLN A 473 -31.63 0.27 34.33
N LYS A 474 -31.51 -1.06 34.42
CA LYS A 474 -32.27 -2.06 33.64
C LYS A 474 -33.62 -2.46 34.27
N GLU A 475 -33.78 -2.31 35.59
CA GLU A 475 -34.98 -2.72 36.34
C GLU A 475 -35.35 -1.71 37.45
N TYR A 476 -36.66 -1.53 37.68
CA TYR A 476 -37.21 -0.73 38.79
C TYR A 476 -38.26 -1.55 39.54
N CYS A 477 -38.27 -1.45 40.87
CA CYS A 477 -39.29 -2.04 41.73
C CYS A 477 -40.02 -0.91 42.47
N LEU A 478 -40.96 -0.27 41.78
CA LEU A 478 -41.68 0.90 42.28
C LEU A 478 -42.60 0.48 43.44
N ASN A 479 -42.32 0.98 44.64
CA ASN A 479 -43.16 0.79 45.80
C ASN A 479 -44.22 1.91 45.83
N ILE A 480 -45.48 1.53 45.71
CA ILE A 480 -46.60 2.46 45.50
C ILE A 480 -47.57 2.33 46.67
N SER A 481 -47.91 3.47 47.29
CA SER A 481 -48.95 3.55 48.32
C SER A 481 -50.26 4.02 47.72
N VAL A 482 -51.38 3.45 48.21
CA VAL A 482 -52.74 3.93 47.95
C VAL A 482 -53.45 4.19 49.27
N THR A 483 -54.11 5.35 49.40
CA THR A 483 -54.79 5.76 50.64
C THR A 483 -56.13 6.43 50.40
N ASP A 484 -57.06 6.25 51.35
CA ASP A 484 -58.35 6.95 51.47
C ASP A 484 -58.29 8.16 52.44
N ALA A 485 -57.07 8.58 52.82
CA ALA A 485 -56.70 9.53 53.87
C ALA A 485 -56.86 9.08 55.34
N ILE A 486 -57.24 7.82 55.59
CA ILE A 486 -57.35 7.19 56.92
C ILE A 486 -56.50 5.91 56.98
N ASN A 487 -56.71 5.00 56.03
CA ASN A 487 -55.98 3.77 55.81
C ASN A 487 -54.97 3.96 54.65
N THR A 488 -53.84 3.26 54.70
CA THR A 488 -52.88 3.20 53.60
C THR A 488 -52.48 1.75 53.33
N VAL A 489 -52.51 1.37 52.05
CA VAL A 489 -52.08 0.05 51.57
C VAL A 489 -50.94 0.21 50.55
N TYR A 490 -50.08 -0.79 50.44
CA TYR A 490 -48.88 -0.75 49.59
C TYR A 490 -48.90 -1.86 48.54
N THR A 491 -48.29 -1.60 47.39
CA THR A 491 -48.06 -2.58 46.33
C THR A 491 -46.71 -2.31 45.65
N GLN A 492 -46.19 -3.31 44.93
CA GLN A 492 -44.96 -3.18 44.16
C GLN A 492 -45.25 -3.40 42.67
N LEU A 493 -44.75 -2.50 41.83
CA LEU A 493 -44.75 -2.63 40.38
C LEU A 493 -43.33 -2.81 39.87
N ASN A 494 -43.08 -3.93 39.20
CA ASN A 494 -41.80 -4.17 38.54
C ASN A 494 -41.85 -3.64 37.11
N VAL A 495 -40.91 -2.76 36.76
CA VAL A 495 -40.71 -2.20 35.42
C VAL A 495 -39.35 -2.70 34.91
N SER A 496 -39.32 -3.39 33.78
CA SER A 496 -38.07 -3.74 33.10
C SER A 496 -37.87 -2.84 31.88
N VAL A 497 -36.69 -2.24 31.75
CA VAL A 497 -36.31 -1.48 30.56
C VAL A 497 -35.90 -2.43 29.45
N ILE A 498 -36.35 -2.15 28.23
CA ILE A 498 -35.97 -2.87 27.01
C ILE A 498 -34.85 -2.08 26.34
N ASP A 499 -33.68 -2.71 26.35
CA ASP A 499 -32.46 -2.46 25.55
C ASP A 499 -32.80 -2.15 24.07
N ILE A 500 -32.37 -0.99 23.60
CA ILE A 500 -32.36 -0.58 22.20
C ILE A 500 -30.91 -0.42 21.76
N ASN A 501 -30.57 -0.94 20.57
CA ASN A 501 -29.20 -0.93 20.05
C ASN A 501 -28.79 0.48 19.54
N ASP A 502 -28.57 1.41 20.47
CA ASP A 502 -28.27 2.82 20.22
C ASP A 502 -26.77 3.14 20.23
N HIS A 503 -25.95 2.33 20.91
CA HIS A 503 -24.51 2.38 20.75
C HIS A 503 -24.03 1.59 19.53
N ARG A 504 -22.73 1.66 19.28
CA ARG A 504 -22.07 1.10 18.11
C ARG A 504 -20.77 0.43 18.54
N PRO A 505 -20.33 -0.61 17.82
CA PRO A 505 -19.09 -1.28 18.16
C PRO A 505 -17.89 -0.38 17.84
N GLU A 506 -17.00 -0.20 18.80
CA GLU A 506 -15.79 0.61 18.67
C GLU A 506 -14.55 -0.27 18.71
N PHE A 507 -13.67 -0.14 17.71
CA PHE A 507 -12.35 -0.77 17.74
C PHE A 507 -11.46 -0.12 18.80
N SER A 508 -10.61 -0.92 19.46
CA SER A 508 -9.66 -0.41 20.46
C SER A 508 -8.59 0.54 19.88
N GLU A 509 -8.30 0.42 18.58
CA GLU A 509 -7.37 1.26 17.83
C GLU A 509 -7.95 1.56 16.43
N THR A 510 -7.72 2.77 15.91
CA THR A 510 -8.11 3.15 14.53
C THR A 510 -7.15 2.63 13.47
N LEU A 511 -5.88 2.41 13.83
CA LEU A 511 -4.82 1.87 12.98
C LEU A 511 -3.98 0.84 13.75
N TYR A 512 -4.17 -0.44 13.43
CA TYR A 512 -3.30 -1.52 13.91
C TYR A 512 -2.07 -1.62 13.00
N LYS A 513 -0.86 -1.51 13.57
CA LYS A 513 0.39 -1.74 12.84
C LYS A 513 1.04 -3.06 13.25
N VAL A 514 1.39 -3.89 12.28
CA VAL A 514 2.10 -5.16 12.50
C VAL A 514 3.22 -5.33 11.48
N GLU A 515 4.31 -5.96 11.88
CA GLU A 515 5.46 -6.23 11.02
C GLU A 515 5.79 -7.73 11.05
N ILE A 516 5.88 -8.37 9.88
CA ILE A 516 6.01 -9.83 9.74
C ILE A 516 7.04 -10.19 8.67
N SER A 517 7.76 -11.30 8.83
CA SER A 517 8.66 -11.80 7.78
C SER A 517 7.86 -12.42 6.64
N GLU A 518 8.33 -12.28 5.40
CA GLU A 518 7.71 -12.98 4.26
C GLU A 518 7.76 -14.51 4.37
N SER A 519 8.75 -15.04 5.10
CA SER A 519 8.92 -16.48 5.37
C SER A 519 7.88 -17.07 6.35
N VAL A 520 6.93 -16.26 6.84
CA VAL A 520 5.85 -16.71 7.73
C VAL A 520 4.97 -17.74 7.02
N ALA A 521 4.69 -18.84 7.73
CA ALA A 521 3.90 -19.94 7.18
C ALA A 521 2.43 -19.54 6.97
N VAL A 522 1.84 -20.04 5.87
CA VAL A 522 0.39 -19.91 5.61
C VAL A 522 -0.40 -20.55 6.77
N GLY A 523 -1.45 -19.86 7.20
CA GLY A 523 -2.27 -20.23 8.37
C GLY A 523 -1.83 -19.58 9.68
N THR A 524 -0.73 -18.81 9.69
CA THR A 524 -0.29 -18.08 10.89
C THR A 524 -1.27 -16.96 11.26
N GLU A 525 -1.55 -16.83 12.55
CA GLU A 525 -2.29 -15.71 13.15
C GLU A 525 -1.35 -14.50 13.29
N ILE A 526 -1.71 -13.37 12.68
CA ILE A 526 -0.86 -12.17 12.59
C ILE A 526 -1.22 -11.17 13.70
N LEU A 527 -2.52 -10.98 13.92
CA LEU A 527 -3.10 -9.92 14.74
C LEU A 527 -4.47 -10.41 15.23
N MET A 528 -4.85 -10.09 16.46
CA MET A 528 -6.22 -10.23 16.94
C MET A 528 -6.83 -8.84 17.12
N LEU A 529 -7.82 -8.50 16.29
CA LEU A 529 -8.56 -7.25 16.40
C LEU A 529 -9.37 -7.25 17.69
N LYS A 530 -9.52 -6.07 18.30
CA LYS A 530 -10.36 -5.90 19.49
C LYS A 530 -11.38 -4.79 19.25
N ALA A 531 -12.61 -5.04 19.65
CA ALA A 531 -13.68 -4.08 19.66
C ALA A 531 -14.61 -4.34 20.85
N THR A 532 -15.33 -3.31 21.27
CA THR A 532 -16.27 -3.33 22.38
C THR A 532 -17.56 -2.62 21.98
N ASP A 533 -18.68 -3.07 22.51
CA ASP A 533 -19.98 -2.41 22.39
C ASP A 533 -20.55 -2.16 23.79
N LYS A 534 -21.51 -1.23 23.91
CA LYS A 534 -22.03 -0.79 25.23
C LYS A 534 -23.38 -1.41 25.59
N ASP A 535 -24.32 -1.46 24.65
CA ASP A 535 -25.69 -1.99 24.84
C ASP A 535 -25.66 -3.36 25.57
N ASN A 536 -24.80 -4.26 25.07
CA ASN A 536 -24.49 -5.53 25.72
C ASN A 536 -23.24 -6.18 25.09
N GLU A 537 -22.81 -7.33 25.63
CA GLU A 537 -21.87 -8.25 24.97
C GLU A 537 -22.51 -8.95 23.76
N GLY A 538 -23.07 -8.16 22.84
CA GLY A 538 -23.59 -8.60 21.56
C GLY A 538 -22.52 -9.33 20.76
N LYS A 539 -22.96 -10.24 19.89
CA LYS A 539 -22.03 -11.07 19.11
C LYS A 539 -21.42 -10.23 17.98
N LEU A 540 -20.32 -9.54 18.29
CA LEU A 540 -19.55 -8.77 17.33
C LEU A 540 -19.09 -9.65 16.17
N ILE A 541 -19.29 -9.14 14.96
CA ILE A 541 -18.95 -9.83 13.71
C ILE A 541 -17.90 -9.01 12.97
N PHE A 542 -16.70 -9.57 12.91
CA PHE A 542 -15.56 -8.99 12.21
C PHE A 542 -15.54 -9.41 10.74
N SER A 543 -14.99 -8.57 9.87
CA SER A 543 -14.78 -8.88 8.45
C SER A 543 -13.71 -8.01 7.81
N LEU A 544 -13.13 -8.50 6.71
CA LEU A 544 -12.30 -7.69 5.82
C LEU A 544 -13.22 -6.98 4.83
N HIS A 545 -13.24 -5.64 4.85
CA HIS A 545 -14.15 -4.82 4.04
C HIS A 545 -13.51 -4.39 2.73
N ALA A 546 -12.27 -3.91 2.79
CA ALA A 546 -11.49 -3.48 1.64
C ALA A 546 -9.97 -3.63 1.91
N ALA A 547 -9.15 -3.48 0.87
CA ALA A 547 -7.70 -3.33 0.99
C ALA A 547 -7.19 -2.48 -0.18
N ARG A 548 -6.02 -1.81 -0.03
CA ARG A 548 -5.41 -0.97 -1.07
C ARG A 548 -5.27 -1.73 -2.40
N ASN A 549 -4.54 -2.84 -2.37
CA ASN A 549 -4.30 -3.70 -3.52
C ASN A 549 -5.20 -4.94 -3.46
N LYS A 550 -5.73 -5.34 -4.61
CA LYS A 550 -6.60 -6.51 -4.75
C LYS A 550 -6.00 -7.80 -4.21
N ILE A 551 -4.68 -8.01 -4.38
CA ILE A 551 -3.95 -9.19 -3.89
C ILE A 551 -4.13 -9.35 -2.37
N SER A 552 -4.15 -8.25 -1.62
CA SER A 552 -4.30 -8.26 -0.16
C SER A 552 -5.65 -8.82 0.31
N LEU A 553 -6.72 -8.70 -0.49
CA LEU A 553 -8.03 -9.30 -0.18
C LEU A 553 -8.04 -10.83 -0.29
N GLU A 554 -7.14 -11.39 -1.11
CA GLU A 554 -6.97 -12.83 -1.25
C GLU A 554 -5.97 -13.38 -0.21
N THR A 555 -4.91 -12.61 0.09
CA THR A 555 -3.81 -12.97 0.99
C THR A 555 -4.20 -13.03 2.47
N PHE A 556 -5.11 -12.17 2.96
CA PHE A 556 -5.51 -12.13 4.37
C PHE A 556 -6.97 -12.51 4.59
N LYS A 557 -7.25 -13.16 5.72
CA LYS A 557 -8.61 -13.49 6.16
C LYS A 557 -8.82 -13.07 7.60
N VAL A 558 -9.95 -12.45 7.87
CA VAL A 558 -10.39 -12.10 9.23
C VAL A 558 -11.39 -13.15 9.69
N ASP A 559 -11.11 -13.82 10.81
CA ASP A 559 -12.10 -14.67 11.46
C ASP A 559 -13.22 -13.81 12.05
N SER A 560 -14.47 -14.17 11.72
CA SER A 560 -15.61 -13.31 11.99
C SER A 560 -16.10 -13.30 13.44
N LEU A 561 -15.54 -14.16 14.29
CA LEU A 561 -15.95 -14.33 15.69
C LEU A 561 -14.89 -13.79 16.66
N THR A 562 -13.62 -14.04 16.34
CA THR A 562 -12.47 -13.69 17.20
C THR A 562 -11.77 -12.41 16.76
N GLY A 563 -12.05 -11.91 15.54
CA GLY A 563 -11.30 -10.79 14.95
C GLY A 563 -9.87 -11.14 14.55
N THR A 564 -9.50 -12.42 14.54
CA THR A 564 -8.14 -12.86 14.23
C THR A 564 -7.84 -12.73 12.74
N VAL A 565 -6.82 -11.94 12.40
CA VAL A 565 -6.28 -11.79 11.04
C VAL A 565 -5.28 -12.92 10.80
N THR A 566 -5.53 -13.72 9.76
CA THR A 566 -4.76 -14.92 9.40
C THR A 566 -4.21 -14.83 7.98
N LEU A 567 -3.04 -15.43 7.77
CA LEU A 567 -2.40 -15.50 6.46
C LEU A 567 -2.98 -16.64 5.62
N ALA A 568 -3.59 -16.34 4.47
CA ALA A 568 -4.23 -17.31 3.58
C ALA A 568 -3.34 -17.79 2.41
N TYR A 569 -2.37 -16.98 2.00
CA TYR A 569 -1.36 -17.31 0.97
C TYR A 569 0.01 -16.80 1.40
N GLY A 570 1.09 -17.35 0.81
CA GLY A 570 2.46 -16.93 1.15
C GLY A 570 2.70 -15.46 0.80
N LEU A 571 3.59 -14.83 1.56
CA LEU A 571 4.06 -13.46 1.32
C LEU A 571 5.31 -13.48 0.45
N ASP A 572 5.54 -12.38 -0.25
CA ASP A 572 6.68 -12.11 -1.12
C ASP A 572 6.89 -10.59 -1.09
N ARG A 573 7.95 -10.14 -0.42
CA ARG A 573 8.23 -8.72 -0.21
C ARG A 573 8.72 -8.05 -1.49
N GLU A 574 9.28 -8.81 -2.43
CA GLU A 574 9.69 -8.32 -3.75
C GLU A 574 8.50 -8.07 -4.66
N SER A 575 7.38 -8.75 -4.42
CA SER A 575 6.09 -8.50 -5.07
C SER A 575 5.30 -7.38 -4.38
N LEU A 576 5.12 -7.41 -3.05
CA LEU A 576 4.39 -6.35 -2.32
C LEU A 576 4.90 -6.23 -0.87
N ALA A 577 5.56 -5.11 -0.56
CA ALA A 577 6.21 -4.89 0.74
C ALA A 577 5.26 -4.41 1.87
N GLU A 578 4.11 -3.84 1.53
CA GLU A 578 3.14 -3.30 2.48
C GLU A 578 1.71 -3.64 2.07
N HIS A 579 0.91 -4.10 3.03
CA HIS A 579 -0.54 -4.30 2.83
C HIS A 579 -1.33 -3.40 3.77
N LEU A 580 -2.20 -2.57 3.21
CA LEU A 580 -3.14 -1.74 3.97
C LEU A 580 -4.56 -2.29 3.82
N LEU A 581 -5.10 -2.82 4.90
CA LEU A 581 -6.45 -3.39 4.98
C LEU A 581 -7.40 -2.40 5.66
N THR A 582 -8.68 -2.42 5.26
CA THR A 582 -9.80 -1.84 5.99
C THR A 582 -10.64 -2.97 6.56
N VAL A 583 -10.68 -3.08 7.87
CA VAL A 583 -11.47 -4.08 8.59
C VAL A 583 -12.74 -3.45 9.13
N MET A 584 -13.81 -4.23 9.20
CA MET A 584 -15.12 -3.82 9.69
C MET A 584 -15.53 -4.69 10.87
N VAL A 585 -16.06 -4.05 11.92
CA VAL A 585 -16.82 -4.70 12.99
C VAL A 585 -18.26 -4.24 12.90
N ARG A 586 -19.19 -5.15 13.16
CA ARG A 586 -20.61 -4.85 13.31
C ARG A 586 -21.20 -5.64 14.46
N ASP A 587 -22.25 -5.09 15.05
CA ASP A 587 -23.04 -5.76 16.08
C ASP A 587 -23.96 -6.86 15.48
N SER A 588 -24.85 -7.36 16.34
CA SER A 588 -25.99 -8.21 15.97
C SER A 588 -27.36 -7.51 16.07
N GLY A 589 -27.37 -6.17 16.19
CA GLY A 589 -28.54 -5.33 16.40
C GLY A 589 -29.48 -5.22 15.20
N THR A 590 -30.64 -4.61 15.43
CA THR A 590 -31.58 -4.22 14.37
C THR A 590 -32.12 -2.81 14.63
N PRO A 591 -31.65 -1.76 13.91
CA PRO A 591 -30.63 -1.77 12.86
C PRO A 591 -29.26 -2.23 13.37
N SER A 592 -28.41 -2.75 12.48
CA SER A 592 -27.06 -3.18 12.85
C SER A 592 -26.06 -2.06 12.62
N ASN A 593 -25.44 -1.58 13.70
CA ASN A 593 -24.39 -0.59 13.70
C ASN A 593 -23.04 -1.24 13.36
N ARG A 594 -22.18 -0.47 12.69
CA ARG A 594 -20.88 -0.94 12.19
C ARG A 594 -19.83 0.16 12.16
N ASN A 595 -18.58 -0.23 12.32
CA ASN A 595 -17.43 0.66 12.42
C ASN A 595 -16.22 0.09 11.66
N TYR A 596 -15.25 0.93 11.33
CA TYR A 596 -14.09 0.56 10.50
C TYR A 596 -12.76 0.94 11.16
N ALA A 597 -11.73 0.12 10.95
CA ALA A 597 -10.36 0.42 11.33
C ALA A 597 -9.39 0.03 10.20
N ARG A 598 -8.17 0.57 10.25
CA ARG A 598 -7.07 0.20 9.35
C ARG A 598 -6.17 -0.87 9.98
N VAL A 599 -5.63 -1.75 9.14
CA VAL A 599 -4.51 -2.62 9.50
C VAL A 599 -3.39 -2.42 8.50
N LEU A 600 -2.23 -1.96 8.96
CA LEU A 600 -1.00 -1.83 8.17
C LEU A 600 -0.07 -2.99 8.50
N ILE A 601 0.19 -3.83 7.50
CA ILE A 601 1.07 -4.98 7.56
C ILE A 601 2.33 -4.66 6.76
N ILE A 602 3.47 -4.55 7.44
CA ILE A 602 4.78 -4.33 6.82
C ILE A 602 5.49 -5.69 6.70
N VAL A 603 5.95 -6.02 5.49
CA VAL A 603 6.66 -7.27 5.22
C VAL A 603 8.17 -7.05 5.33
N HIS A 604 8.81 -7.80 6.22
CA HIS A 604 10.26 -7.82 6.44
C HIS A 604 10.97 -8.79 5.50
N ASP A 605 12.08 -8.29 4.98
CA ASP A 605 12.97 -8.90 3.99
C ASP A 605 13.68 -10.15 4.54
N GLN A 606 13.82 -11.18 3.70
CA GLN A 606 14.67 -12.34 3.91
C GLN A 606 15.64 -12.48 2.73
N ASN A 607 16.84 -12.98 3.00
CA ASN A 607 17.85 -13.21 1.95
C ASN A 607 17.51 -14.48 1.14
N ASP A 608 16.51 -14.38 0.27
CA ASP A 608 15.98 -15.45 -0.59
C ASP A 608 16.47 -15.35 -2.06
N HIS A 609 16.97 -14.18 -2.46
CA HIS A 609 17.51 -13.94 -3.80
C HIS A 609 19.04 -14.03 -3.85
N THR A 610 19.55 -14.99 -4.61
CA THR A 610 20.99 -15.07 -4.93
C THR A 610 21.42 -13.90 -5.83
N PRO A 611 22.57 -13.24 -5.61
CA PRO A 611 23.12 -12.24 -6.54
C PRO A 611 23.26 -12.78 -7.98
N GLN A 612 22.88 -12.00 -8.99
CA GLN A 612 22.90 -12.45 -10.40
C GLN A 612 23.76 -11.57 -11.33
N PHE A 613 24.59 -12.19 -12.16
CA PHE A 613 25.36 -11.49 -13.19
C PHE A 613 24.56 -11.37 -14.50
N SER A 614 24.60 -10.18 -15.13
CA SER A 614 23.87 -9.89 -16.38
C SER A 614 24.38 -10.64 -17.62
N GLU A 615 25.55 -11.30 -17.55
CA GLU A 615 26.05 -12.19 -18.61
C GLU A 615 26.36 -13.56 -18.02
N LYS A 616 26.51 -14.57 -18.88
CA LYS A 616 26.89 -15.94 -18.48
C LYS A 616 28.40 -16.20 -18.48
N ILE A 617 29.15 -15.29 -19.11
CA ILE A 617 30.58 -15.37 -19.35
C ILE A 617 31.07 -13.94 -19.58
N LEU A 618 32.12 -13.50 -18.89
CA LEU A 618 32.77 -12.22 -19.21
C LEU A 618 33.85 -12.48 -20.27
N GLN A 619 33.99 -11.62 -21.29
CA GLN A 619 35.05 -11.73 -22.29
C GLN A 619 35.80 -10.40 -22.44
N GLY A 620 37.11 -10.42 -22.21
CA GLY A 620 37.95 -9.23 -22.15
C GLY A 620 39.26 -9.44 -22.89
N LYS A 621 39.84 -8.35 -23.37
CA LYS A 621 41.16 -8.33 -23.99
C LYS A 621 42.08 -7.44 -23.17
N VAL A 622 43.28 -7.92 -22.88
CA VAL A 622 44.31 -7.16 -22.17
C VAL A 622 45.59 -7.18 -23.00
N TYR A 623 46.29 -6.05 -23.03
CA TYR A 623 47.57 -5.97 -23.70
C TYR A 623 48.69 -6.57 -22.83
N GLU A 624 49.64 -7.27 -23.44
CA GLU A 624 50.85 -7.74 -22.73
C GLU A 624 51.59 -6.56 -22.05
N SER A 625 51.59 -5.39 -22.71
CA SER A 625 52.16 -4.14 -22.21
C SER A 625 51.26 -3.37 -21.23
N ALA A 626 50.24 -4.00 -20.64
CA ALA A 626 49.40 -3.35 -19.64
C ALA A 626 50.20 -3.06 -18.35
N THR A 627 50.03 -1.86 -17.80
CA THR A 627 50.72 -1.44 -16.57
C THR A 627 50.24 -2.20 -15.34
N VAL A 628 51.14 -2.57 -14.44
CA VAL A 628 50.74 -3.14 -13.15
C VAL A 628 50.10 -2.05 -12.28
N GLY A 629 48.93 -2.33 -11.69
CA GLY A 629 48.19 -1.40 -10.83
C GLY A 629 46.85 -0.92 -11.42
N PRO A 630 46.26 0.16 -10.88
CA PRO A 630 44.84 0.48 -11.07
C PRO A 630 44.45 1.09 -12.44
N HIS A 631 45.31 1.04 -13.46
CA HIS A 631 45.15 1.80 -14.71
C HIS A 631 45.09 1.01 -16.04
N PRO A 632 45.07 -0.34 -16.06
CA PRO A 632 44.46 -1.11 -17.14
C PRO A 632 43.26 -1.88 -16.61
N THR A 633 42.10 -1.23 -16.71
CA THR A 633 40.80 -1.83 -16.44
C THR A 633 40.46 -2.82 -17.56
N ILE A 634 40.52 -4.12 -17.28
CA ILE A 634 40.18 -5.17 -18.26
C ILE A 634 38.66 -5.28 -18.43
N PHE A 635 37.94 -5.08 -17.32
CA PHE A 635 36.49 -4.96 -17.29
C PHE A 635 36.10 -3.83 -16.36
N ARG A 636 35.40 -2.83 -16.92
CA ARG A 636 34.42 -2.05 -16.17
C ARG A 636 33.08 -2.55 -16.65
N LYS A 637 32.41 -3.33 -15.81
CA LYS A 637 31.04 -3.80 -16.10
C LYS A 637 30.08 -3.07 -15.19
N ASP A 638 28.88 -2.81 -15.71
CA ASP A 638 27.77 -2.33 -14.90
C ASP A 638 27.52 -3.31 -13.73
N PRO A 639 27.05 -2.80 -12.57
CA PRO A 639 26.76 -3.65 -11.43
C PRO A 639 25.81 -4.80 -11.83
N PRO A 640 25.94 -5.99 -11.21
CA PRO A 640 25.02 -7.10 -11.40
C PRO A 640 23.59 -6.59 -11.25
N ARG A 641 22.73 -6.94 -12.20
CA ARG A 641 21.31 -6.58 -12.12
C ARG A 641 20.73 -7.26 -10.89
N LYS A 642 20.46 -6.44 -9.87
CA LYS A 642 19.60 -6.71 -8.71
C LYS A 642 20.01 -7.97 -7.91
N ASN A 643 20.48 -7.77 -6.68
CA ASN A 643 19.74 -8.47 -5.63
C ASN A 643 18.37 -7.77 -5.50
N HIS A 644 17.30 -8.52 -5.31
CA HIS A 644 15.96 -7.98 -5.07
C HIS A 644 15.69 -7.68 -3.59
N ASP A 645 16.44 -8.34 -2.71
CA ASP A 645 16.42 -8.15 -1.26
C ASP A 645 16.86 -6.71 -0.87
N LYS A 646 16.78 -6.35 0.41
CA LYS A 646 16.99 -4.98 0.92
C LYS A 646 18.14 -4.88 1.93
N GLY A 647 18.84 -3.75 1.96
CA GLY A 647 19.89 -3.47 2.95
C GLY A 647 21.13 -4.35 2.76
N ASP A 648 21.62 -4.98 3.84
CA ASP A 648 22.82 -5.83 3.77
C ASP A 648 22.58 -7.14 3.00
N ASN A 649 21.34 -7.66 2.96
CA ASN A 649 20.96 -8.74 2.05
C ASN A 649 21.23 -8.31 0.59
N ALA A 650 20.91 -7.06 0.24
CA ALA A 650 21.18 -6.50 -1.08
C ALA A 650 22.67 -6.23 -1.39
N ARG A 651 23.53 -6.18 -0.38
CA ARG A 651 24.92 -5.71 -0.52
C ARG A 651 25.82 -6.83 -1.02
N ILE A 652 26.41 -6.65 -2.20
CA ILE A 652 27.23 -7.66 -2.89
C ILE A 652 28.73 -7.33 -2.77
N THR A 653 29.56 -8.35 -2.53
CA THR A 653 31.02 -8.29 -2.71
C THR A 653 31.56 -9.31 -3.72
N TYR A 654 32.64 -8.95 -4.41
CA TYR A 654 33.27 -9.75 -5.46
C TYR A 654 34.60 -10.36 -5.01
N SER A 655 34.89 -11.56 -5.51
CA SER A 655 36.16 -12.25 -5.29
C SER A 655 36.51 -13.13 -6.50
N ILE A 656 37.79 -13.41 -6.72
CA ILE A 656 38.22 -14.43 -7.69
C ILE A 656 38.34 -15.76 -6.93
N SER A 657 37.49 -16.74 -7.26
CA SER A 657 37.46 -18.03 -6.58
C SER A 657 38.49 -19.03 -7.13
N SER A 658 38.79 -18.98 -8.44
CA SER A 658 39.82 -19.81 -9.08
C SER A 658 40.23 -19.27 -10.46
N GLY A 659 41.22 -19.92 -11.09
CA GLY A 659 41.69 -19.59 -12.45
C GLY A 659 42.80 -18.52 -12.55
N ASN A 660 43.06 -17.79 -11.46
CA ASN A 660 44.08 -16.75 -11.39
C ASN A 660 45.51 -17.31 -11.20
N VAL A 661 46.00 -18.05 -12.20
CA VAL A 661 47.35 -18.65 -12.16
C VAL A 661 48.39 -17.54 -11.97
N GLY A 662 49.29 -17.73 -11.00
CA GLY A 662 50.35 -16.78 -10.67
C GLY A 662 49.92 -15.51 -9.91
N ASN A 663 48.63 -15.37 -9.56
CA ASN A 663 48.03 -14.16 -8.98
C ASN A 663 48.28 -12.92 -9.86
N VAL A 664 48.10 -13.06 -11.17
CA VAL A 664 48.38 -12.04 -12.17
C VAL A 664 47.28 -10.98 -12.25
N PHE A 665 46.06 -11.31 -11.82
CA PHE A 665 44.94 -10.37 -11.71
C PHE A 665 44.51 -10.14 -10.25
N ALA A 666 43.92 -8.98 -9.98
CA ALA A 666 43.19 -8.66 -8.76
C ALA A 666 41.77 -8.22 -9.11
N ILE A 667 40.85 -8.30 -8.16
CA ILE A 667 39.49 -7.77 -8.30
C ILE A 667 39.18 -6.80 -7.15
N ASP A 668 38.52 -5.69 -7.48
CA ASP A 668 37.96 -4.78 -6.49
C ASP A 668 36.72 -5.43 -5.83
N PRO A 669 36.67 -5.54 -4.48
CA PRO A 669 35.61 -6.28 -3.80
C PRO A 669 34.26 -5.56 -3.81
N ASP A 670 34.21 -4.22 -3.94
CA ASP A 670 32.95 -3.45 -3.96
C ASP A 670 32.55 -3.05 -5.39
N LEU A 671 33.52 -2.77 -6.27
CA LEU A 671 33.28 -2.34 -7.66
C LEU A 671 33.33 -3.46 -8.70
N GLY A 672 33.86 -4.64 -8.36
CA GLY A 672 33.97 -5.80 -9.26
C GLY A 672 34.97 -5.62 -10.42
N ILE A 673 35.82 -4.59 -10.37
CA ILE A 673 36.77 -4.25 -11.43
C ILE A 673 37.96 -5.19 -11.40
N ILE A 674 38.26 -5.85 -12.53
CA ILE A 674 39.45 -6.70 -12.68
C ILE A 674 40.63 -5.86 -13.17
N GLN A 675 41.75 -5.92 -12.42
CA GLN A 675 42.98 -5.16 -12.65
C GLN A 675 44.18 -6.10 -12.82
N VAL A 676 45.22 -5.61 -13.50
CA VAL A 676 46.51 -6.32 -13.66
C VAL A 676 47.36 -6.13 -12.39
N ALA A 677 47.59 -7.21 -11.65
CA ALA A 677 48.35 -7.22 -10.40
C ALA A 677 49.83 -7.58 -10.59
N ARG A 678 50.20 -8.19 -11.73
CA ARG A 678 51.58 -8.56 -12.11
C ARG A 678 51.77 -8.46 -13.61
N GLU A 679 53.02 -8.38 -14.07
CA GLU A 679 53.35 -8.33 -15.49
C GLU A 679 52.78 -9.54 -16.25
N LEU A 680 52.27 -9.28 -17.46
CA LEU A 680 51.67 -10.26 -18.35
C LEU A 680 52.73 -10.75 -19.35
N ASP A 681 52.76 -12.05 -19.62
CA ASP A 681 53.69 -12.66 -20.58
C ASP A 681 52.95 -13.58 -21.56
N LEU A 682 52.92 -13.18 -22.83
CA LEU A 682 52.29 -13.91 -23.92
C LEU A 682 52.98 -15.23 -24.27
N SER A 683 54.21 -15.44 -23.80
CA SER A 683 54.92 -16.73 -23.96
C SER A 683 54.51 -17.77 -22.91
N VAL A 684 53.98 -17.33 -21.77
CA VAL A 684 53.53 -18.20 -20.67
C VAL A 684 52.08 -18.60 -20.82
N ALA A 685 51.19 -17.66 -21.14
CA ALA A 685 49.76 -17.92 -21.35
C ALA A 685 49.15 -16.91 -22.33
N THR A 686 48.42 -17.40 -23.34
CA THR A 686 47.70 -16.55 -24.30
C THR A 686 46.30 -16.16 -23.85
N GLU A 687 45.73 -16.89 -22.88
CA GLU A 687 44.44 -16.62 -22.29
C GLU A 687 44.37 -17.08 -20.82
N TYR A 688 43.48 -16.45 -20.05
CA TYR A 688 43.15 -16.84 -18.67
C TYR A 688 41.64 -17.01 -18.55
N THR A 689 41.20 -18.02 -17.79
CA THR A 689 39.78 -18.21 -17.43
C THR A 689 39.66 -18.08 -15.92
N LEU A 690 39.23 -16.91 -15.45
CA LEU A 690 39.00 -16.64 -14.02
C LEU A 690 37.57 -17.04 -13.65
N TYR A 691 37.35 -17.53 -12.43
CA TYR A 691 36.00 -17.71 -11.89
C TYR A 691 35.73 -16.62 -10.84
N ILE A 692 34.80 -15.72 -11.13
CA ILE A 692 34.46 -14.59 -10.28
C ILE A 692 33.22 -14.96 -9.47
N ARG A 693 33.28 -14.81 -8.15
CA ARG A 693 32.19 -15.06 -7.22
C ARG A 693 31.66 -13.73 -6.68
N ALA A 694 30.36 -13.49 -6.88
CA ALA A 694 29.60 -12.47 -6.16
C ALA A 694 28.92 -13.13 -4.95
N THR A 695 29.03 -12.54 -3.78
CA THR A 695 28.43 -13.02 -2.52
C THR A 695 27.68 -11.85 -1.88
N ASP A 696 26.46 -12.06 -1.41
CA ASP A 696 25.78 -11.05 -0.59
C ASP A 696 26.29 -11.05 0.86
N HIS A 697 25.83 -10.06 1.64
CA HIS A 697 26.07 -9.96 3.08
C HIS A 697 24.90 -10.48 3.93
N GLY A 698 23.94 -11.17 3.33
CA GLY A 698 22.78 -11.70 4.03
C GLY A 698 23.06 -12.93 4.89
N HIS A 699 22.01 -13.41 5.57
CA HIS A 699 22.09 -14.55 6.50
C HIS A 699 20.95 -15.55 6.23
N PRO A 700 21.23 -16.73 5.63
CA PRO A 700 22.53 -17.21 5.16
C PRO A 700 23.01 -16.45 3.92
N SER A 701 24.33 -16.26 3.80
CA SER A 701 24.91 -15.54 2.66
C SER A 701 24.78 -16.37 1.38
N LEU A 702 24.15 -15.82 0.34
CA LEU A 702 24.03 -16.49 -0.96
C LEU A 702 25.11 -15.98 -1.92
N SER A 703 25.44 -16.79 -2.93
CA SER A 703 26.52 -16.45 -3.86
C SER A 703 26.43 -17.15 -5.20
N THR A 704 26.84 -16.45 -6.25
CA THR A 704 26.86 -16.93 -7.64
C THR A 704 28.27 -16.80 -8.20
N THR A 705 28.67 -17.71 -9.10
CA THR A 705 29.99 -17.69 -9.75
C THR A 705 29.86 -17.66 -11.28
N ILE A 706 30.67 -16.85 -11.94
CA ILE A 706 30.71 -16.65 -13.40
C ILE A 706 32.14 -16.84 -13.95
N PRO A 707 32.34 -17.51 -15.11
CA PRO A 707 33.63 -17.54 -15.78
C PRO A 707 33.93 -16.22 -16.52
N ALA A 708 35.18 -15.78 -16.49
CA ALA A 708 35.69 -14.59 -17.15
C ALA A 708 36.94 -14.95 -17.97
N HIS A 709 36.82 -14.88 -19.29
CA HIS A 709 37.87 -15.21 -20.24
C HIS A 709 38.61 -13.94 -20.66
N ILE A 710 39.90 -13.89 -20.34
CA ILE A 710 40.80 -12.77 -20.63
C ILE A 710 41.79 -13.24 -21.69
N MET A 711 41.69 -12.71 -22.90
CA MET A 711 42.64 -12.95 -23.98
C MET A 711 43.78 -11.93 -23.91
N LEU A 712 45.02 -12.40 -23.97
CA LEU A 712 46.18 -11.51 -24.08
C LEU A 712 46.45 -11.19 -25.55
N THR A 713 46.74 -9.92 -25.84
CA THR A 713 47.06 -9.44 -27.20
C THR A 713 48.23 -8.46 -27.20
N MET A 714 48.88 -8.27 -28.35
CA MET A 714 49.78 -7.13 -28.57
C MET A 714 48.94 -5.90 -28.94
N ALA A 715 49.37 -4.69 -28.55
CA ALA A 715 48.71 -3.46 -28.98
C ALA A 715 49.12 -3.09 -30.41
N ASP A 716 48.23 -2.48 -31.19
CA ASP A 716 48.49 -2.18 -32.61
C ASP A 716 49.68 -1.25 -32.84
N ASN A 717 49.91 -0.31 -31.90
CA ASN A 717 51.05 0.61 -31.89
C ASN A 717 52.22 0.13 -31.03
N ALA A 718 52.19 -1.10 -30.49
CA ALA A 718 53.30 -1.61 -29.68
C ALA A 718 54.59 -1.71 -30.51
N PRO A 719 55.77 -1.37 -29.95
CA PRO A 719 57.03 -1.62 -30.62
C PRO A 719 57.17 -3.11 -30.92
N PRO A 720 57.78 -3.48 -32.05
CA PRO A 720 57.96 -4.88 -32.40
C PRO A 720 58.88 -5.56 -31.38
N ARG A 721 58.61 -6.82 -31.02
CA ARG A 721 59.35 -7.52 -29.95
C ARG A 721 60.11 -8.71 -30.54
N PHE A 722 61.44 -8.67 -30.46
CA PHE A 722 62.27 -9.83 -30.80
C PHE A 722 61.98 -10.97 -29.82
N VAL A 723 61.89 -12.19 -30.34
CA VAL A 723 61.63 -13.40 -29.53
C VAL A 723 62.83 -13.70 -28.62
N GLU A 724 64.03 -13.44 -29.12
CA GLU A 724 65.31 -13.56 -28.42
C GLU A 724 65.92 -12.16 -28.26
N LYS A 725 66.53 -11.87 -27.10
CA LYS A 725 67.16 -10.56 -26.83
C LYS A 725 68.52 -10.38 -27.51
N GLU A 726 69.13 -11.49 -27.90
CA GLU A 726 70.45 -11.59 -28.50
C GLU A 726 70.46 -12.86 -29.37
N VAL A 727 70.97 -12.78 -30.60
CA VAL A 727 71.01 -13.89 -31.56
C VAL A 727 72.47 -14.17 -31.92
N ALA A 728 72.90 -15.43 -31.80
CA ALA A 728 74.24 -15.86 -32.21
C ALA A 728 74.19 -16.63 -33.53
N ALA A 729 75.16 -16.38 -34.41
CA ALA A 729 75.31 -17.05 -35.71
C ALA A 729 76.78 -17.31 -36.03
N GLU A 730 77.04 -18.30 -36.88
CA GLU A 730 78.40 -18.71 -37.29
C GLU A 730 78.46 -18.85 -38.82
N ILE A 731 79.54 -18.36 -39.44
CA ILE A 731 79.73 -18.49 -40.90
C ILE A 731 81.22 -18.65 -41.24
N TYR A 732 81.52 -19.53 -42.20
CA TYR A 732 82.88 -19.70 -42.74
C TYR A 732 83.24 -18.56 -43.71
N GLU A 733 84.52 -18.17 -43.74
CA GLU A 733 84.99 -17.08 -44.59
C GLU A 733 84.91 -17.37 -46.10
N ASP A 734 85.08 -18.63 -46.49
CA ASP A 734 85.07 -19.11 -47.88
C ASP A 734 83.70 -19.01 -48.60
N LYS A 735 82.69 -18.49 -47.91
CA LYS A 735 81.31 -18.48 -48.35
C LYS A 735 81.10 -17.39 -49.40
N SER A 736 80.58 -17.81 -50.55
CA SER A 736 80.22 -16.92 -51.66
C SER A 736 79.27 -15.81 -51.22
N LEU A 737 79.36 -14.66 -51.90
CA LEU A 737 78.45 -13.53 -51.73
C LEU A 737 76.98 -13.99 -51.79
N GLY A 738 76.14 -13.45 -50.88
CA GLY A 738 74.73 -13.81 -50.75
C GLY A 738 74.44 -15.03 -49.87
N SER A 739 75.42 -15.53 -49.12
CA SER A 739 75.22 -16.67 -48.20
C SER A 739 74.39 -16.28 -46.98
N PHE A 740 73.45 -17.14 -46.59
CA PHE A 740 72.60 -16.96 -45.40
C PHE A 740 73.41 -17.00 -44.10
N VAL A 741 73.11 -16.08 -43.18
CA VAL A 741 73.75 -15.98 -41.86
C VAL A 741 72.74 -16.24 -40.73
N ALA A 742 71.67 -15.45 -40.68
CA ALA A 742 70.68 -15.49 -39.61
C ALA A 742 69.30 -15.00 -40.08
N HIS A 743 68.24 -15.31 -39.32
CA HIS A 743 66.89 -14.82 -39.54
C HIS A 743 66.31 -14.25 -38.24
N MET A 744 65.86 -13.00 -38.28
CA MET A 744 65.37 -12.29 -37.09
C MET A 744 63.91 -12.62 -36.79
N ASN A 745 63.68 -13.48 -35.79
CA ASN A 745 62.35 -13.82 -35.29
C ASN A 745 61.76 -12.67 -34.45
N VAL A 746 60.84 -11.89 -35.04
CA VAL A 746 60.22 -10.71 -34.42
C VAL A 746 58.70 -10.79 -34.46
N ARG A 747 58.05 -10.56 -33.31
CA ARG A 747 56.60 -10.51 -33.17
C ARG A 747 56.11 -9.06 -33.31
N SER A 748 55.13 -8.85 -34.18
CA SER A 748 54.50 -7.55 -34.44
C SER A 748 53.09 -7.76 -35.00
N THR A 749 52.20 -6.81 -34.73
CA THR A 749 50.83 -6.73 -35.29
C THR A 749 50.80 -6.20 -36.72
N SER A 750 51.82 -5.45 -37.12
CA SER A 750 51.96 -4.84 -38.45
C SER A 750 53.27 -5.22 -39.13
N SER A 751 53.29 -5.11 -40.46
CA SER A 751 54.46 -5.41 -41.30
C SER A 751 55.72 -4.72 -40.80
N LEU A 752 56.84 -5.45 -40.86
CA LEU A 752 58.12 -5.00 -40.35
C LEU A 752 59.05 -4.53 -41.46
N GLN A 753 59.81 -3.48 -41.16
CA GLN A 753 60.99 -3.08 -41.88
C GLN A 753 62.22 -3.31 -41.01
N PHE A 754 63.20 -4.04 -41.53
CA PHE A 754 64.46 -4.36 -40.86
C PHE A 754 65.61 -3.53 -41.41
N ASP A 755 66.55 -3.15 -40.55
CA ASP A 755 67.77 -2.42 -40.89
C ASP A 755 68.91 -2.77 -39.94
N ILE A 756 70.17 -2.69 -40.40
CA ILE A 756 71.35 -2.85 -39.55
C ILE A 756 71.89 -1.46 -39.23
N ILE A 757 71.69 -1.00 -38.00
CA ILE A 757 71.96 0.39 -37.60
C ILE A 757 73.35 0.63 -37.02
N ASP A 758 74.05 -0.42 -36.58
CA ASP A 758 75.41 -0.34 -36.05
C ASP A 758 76.15 -1.70 -36.18
N GLY A 759 77.47 -1.69 -36.05
CA GLY A 759 78.33 -2.87 -36.01
C GLY A 759 78.69 -3.51 -37.36
N ASN A 760 78.09 -3.07 -38.46
CA ASN A 760 78.34 -3.60 -39.81
C ASN A 760 79.62 -3.03 -40.45
N ILE A 761 80.78 -3.41 -39.90
CA ILE A 761 82.09 -2.96 -40.38
C ILE A 761 82.21 -3.27 -41.88
N ASN A 762 82.66 -2.27 -42.65
CA ASN A 762 82.83 -2.33 -44.10
C ASN A 762 81.57 -2.70 -44.91
N GLU A 763 80.34 -2.64 -44.37
CA GLU A 763 79.12 -3.14 -45.05
C GLU A 763 79.27 -4.61 -45.49
N SER A 764 79.88 -5.45 -44.65
CA SER A 764 80.10 -6.87 -44.95
C SER A 764 78.80 -7.68 -45.02
N PHE A 765 77.73 -7.23 -44.36
CA PHE A 765 76.43 -7.90 -44.31
C PHE A 765 75.29 -7.02 -44.82
N MET A 766 74.28 -7.66 -45.41
CA MET A 766 73.01 -7.03 -45.79
C MET A 766 71.86 -7.71 -45.04
N ILE A 767 70.92 -6.94 -44.51
CA ILE A 767 69.63 -7.47 -44.07
C ILE A 767 68.57 -7.22 -45.12
N SER A 768 67.73 -8.21 -45.40
CA SER A 768 66.54 -8.05 -46.24
C SER A 768 65.50 -7.20 -45.49
N PRO A 769 65.12 -6.00 -46.00
CA PRO A 769 64.25 -5.09 -45.26
C PRO A 769 62.87 -5.65 -44.94
N SER A 770 62.35 -6.60 -45.74
CA SER A 770 61.00 -7.16 -45.57
C SER A 770 60.96 -8.55 -44.90
N THR A 771 62.09 -9.28 -44.85
CA THR A 771 62.13 -10.65 -44.31
C THR A 771 63.05 -10.83 -43.10
N GLY A 772 63.86 -9.83 -42.74
CA GLY A 772 64.76 -9.93 -41.58
C GLY A 772 65.86 -11.00 -41.72
N VAL A 773 66.10 -11.49 -42.94
CA VAL A 773 67.19 -12.41 -43.27
C VAL A 773 68.48 -11.63 -43.48
N ILE A 774 69.55 -12.02 -42.79
CA ILE A 774 70.90 -11.47 -42.93
C ILE A 774 71.71 -12.36 -43.89
N ILE A 775 72.36 -11.74 -44.87
CA ILE A 775 73.23 -12.39 -45.87
C ILE A 775 74.59 -11.70 -45.99
N THR A 776 75.59 -12.41 -46.52
CA THR A 776 76.91 -11.82 -46.84
C THR A 776 76.83 -10.90 -48.06
N GLN A 777 77.37 -9.68 -47.94
CA GLN A 777 77.43 -8.68 -49.03
C GLN A 777 78.85 -8.53 -49.60
N LYS A 778 79.88 -8.80 -48.79
CA LYS A 778 81.29 -8.82 -49.21
C LYS A 778 81.93 -10.15 -48.85
N LEU A 779 83.09 -10.42 -49.44
CA LEU A 779 83.93 -11.55 -49.03
C LEU A 779 84.37 -11.32 -47.58
N LEU A 780 84.34 -12.39 -46.80
CA LEU A 780 84.73 -12.40 -45.41
C LEU A 780 86.18 -12.91 -45.31
N ASP A 781 86.90 -12.47 -44.28
CA ASP A 781 88.32 -12.73 -44.07
C ASP A 781 88.57 -12.80 -42.55
N TYR A 782 88.92 -13.99 -42.06
CA TYR A 782 89.00 -14.29 -40.64
C TYR A 782 90.17 -13.58 -39.95
N GLU A 783 91.30 -13.48 -40.64
CA GLU A 783 92.50 -12.75 -40.20
C GLU A 783 92.20 -11.27 -39.91
N THR A 784 91.34 -10.64 -40.73
CA THR A 784 90.96 -9.23 -40.57
C THR A 784 89.88 -9.02 -39.49
N THR A 785 88.81 -9.82 -39.48
CA THR A 785 87.68 -9.63 -38.55
C THR A 785 87.04 -10.94 -38.11
N LYS A 786 87.40 -11.41 -36.90
CA LYS A 786 86.98 -12.70 -36.33
C LYS A 786 85.52 -12.79 -35.90
N PHE A 787 84.88 -11.65 -35.59
CA PHE A 787 83.46 -11.59 -35.26
C PHE A 787 82.90 -10.20 -35.57
N TYR A 788 81.59 -10.14 -35.75
CA TYR A 788 80.80 -8.92 -35.92
C TYR A 788 79.71 -8.90 -34.86
N ASN A 789 79.46 -7.75 -34.24
CA ASN A 789 78.35 -7.56 -33.32
C ASN A 789 77.39 -6.54 -33.95
N LEU A 790 76.44 -7.03 -34.75
CA LEU A 790 75.50 -6.20 -35.48
C LEU A 790 74.36 -5.75 -34.58
N THR A 791 73.98 -4.49 -34.67
CA THR A 791 72.80 -3.95 -34.00
C THR A 791 71.67 -3.87 -35.02
N VAL A 792 70.71 -4.79 -34.94
CA VAL A 792 69.59 -4.88 -35.89
C VAL A 792 68.37 -4.16 -35.33
N LYS A 793 67.83 -3.21 -36.09
CA LYS A 793 66.60 -2.48 -35.78
C LYS A 793 65.45 -3.07 -36.58
N ALA A 794 64.35 -3.40 -35.90
CA ALA A 794 63.06 -3.67 -36.52
C ALA A 794 62.13 -2.47 -36.26
N VAL A 795 61.49 -1.97 -37.32
CA VAL A 795 60.53 -0.85 -37.28
C VAL A 795 59.19 -1.35 -37.80
N ASN A 796 58.11 -1.06 -37.08
CA ASN A 796 56.75 -1.38 -37.51
C ASN A 796 56.13 -0.22 -38.33
N MET A 797 54.96 -0.43 -38.93
CA MET A 797 54.29 0.63 -39.70
C MET A 797 53.83 1.83 -38.85
N ALA A 798 53.76 1.71 -37.52
CA ALA A 798 53.52 2.80 -36.59
C ALA A 798 54.79 3.60 -36.23
N SER A 799 55.92 3.36 -36.93
CA SER A 799 57.25 3.96 -36.66
C SER A 799 57.84 3.64 -35.28
N ALA A 800 57.23 2.74 -34.51
CA ALA A 800 57.80 2.22 -33.28
C ALA A 800 58.86 1.16 -33.61
N SER A 801 59.98 1.18 -32.89
CA SER A 801 61.12 0.31 -33.19
C SER A 801 61.69 -0.37 -31.97
N ALA A 802 62.17 -1.59 -32.16
CA ALA A 802 63.04 -2.27 -31.20
C ALA A 802 64.38 -2.63 -31.86
N VAL A 803 65.32 -3.02 -31.02
CA VAL A 803 66.70 -3.35 -31.40
C VAL A 803 67.07 -4.69 -30.77
N CYS A 804 67.84 -5.50 -31.49
CA CYS A 804 68.42 -6.76 -31.03
C CYS A 804 69.89 -6.83 -31.47
N ASN A 805 70.74 -7.41 -30.61
CA ASN A 805 72.14 -7.65 -30.91
C ASN A 805 72.27 -8.99 -31.64
N VAL A 806 73.09 -9.02 -32.69
CA VAL A 806 73.38 -10.23 -33.47
C VAL A 806 74.88 -10.42 -33.54
N ILE A 807 75.38 -11.45 -32.85
CA ILE A 807 76.80 -11.79 -32.83
C ILE A 807 77.05 -12.83 -33.91
N ILE A 808 77.84 -12.46 -34.92
CA ILE A 808 78.26 -13.33 -36.02
C ILE A 808 79.73 -13.68 -35.80
N HIS A 809 80.01 -14.95 -35.52
CA HIS A 809 81.37 -15.47 -35.48
C HIS A 809 81.81 -15.92 -36.87
N ILE A 810 83.01 -15.51 -37.28
CA ILE A 810 83.62 -16.00 -38.51
C ILE A 810 84.48 -17.22 -38.16
N LEU A 811 84.32 -18.27 -38.95
CA LEU A 811 85.05 -19.51 -38.83
C LEU A 811 86.16 -19.56 -39.89
N ASP A 812 87.40 -19.56 -39.39
CA ASP A 812 88.64 -19.81 -40.13
C ASP A 812 88.53 -21.09 -40.97
N LYS A 813 88.98 -21.01 -42.21
CA LYS A 813 89.20 -22.16 -43.08
C LYS A 813 90.64 -22.15 -43.62
N ASN A 814 91.56 -22.58 -42.76
CA ASN A 814 92.99 -22.78 -43.00
C ASN A 814 93.39 -23.09 -44.46
N ASP A 815 93.72 -22.04 -45.21
CA ASP A 815 94.08 -22.07 -46.63
C ASP A 815 95.60 -22.27 -46.88
N ASN A 816 96.36 -22.72 -45.87
CA ASN A 816 97.77 -23.12 -46.01
C ASN A 816 97.94 -24.65 -45.98
N VAL A 817 98.60 -25.21 -47.02
CA VAL A 817 98.70 -26.67 -47.24
C VAL A 817 100.08 -27.23 -46.82
N PRO A 818 100.17 -28.00 -45.72
CA PRO A 818 101.32 -28.85 -45.43
C PRO A 818 101.18 -30.25 -46.09
N TYR A 819 102.31 -30.86 -46.45
CA TYR A 819 102.38 -32.20 -47.08
C TYR A 819 102.78 -33.28 -46.06
N PHE A 820 102.25 -34.50 -46.22
CA PHE A 820 102.55 -35.65 -45.37
C PHE A 820 103.60 -36.60 -45.99
N LEU A 821 104.45 -37.18 -45.13
CA LEU A 821 105.68 -37.86 -45.54
C LEU A 821 105.57 -39.38 -45.84
N GLN A 822 104.38 -40.00 -45.76
CA GLN A 822 104.18 -41.41 -46.14
C GLN A 822 102.73 -41.74 -46.49
N ALA A 823 102.56 -42.72 -47.39
CA ALA A 823 101.34 -42.84 -48.20
C ALA A 823 100.30 -43.88 -47.73
N ILE A 824 100.60 -44.78 -46.80
CA ILE A 824 99.65 -45.81 -46.32
C ILE A 824 99.92 -46.19 -44.85
N TYR A 825 98.87 -46.22 -44.04
CA TYR A 825 98.73 -47.08 -42.84
C TYR A 825 97.31 -47.66 -42.80
N SER A 826 97.13 -48.89 -42.29
CA SER A 826 95.87 -49.66 -42.39
C SER A 826 95.55 -50.48 -41.13
N GLY A 827 94.27 -50.83 -40.91
CA GLY A 827 93.81 -51.73 -39.83
C GLY A 827 92.31 -52.05 -39.89
N THR A 828 91.90 -53.23 -39.40
CA THR A 828 90.51 -53.78 -39.47
C THR A 828 90.20 -54.77 -38.32
N ILE A 829 88.97 -54.79 -37.77
CA ILE A 829 88.28 -55.82 -36.91
C ILE A 829 86.94 -55.23 -36.39
N SER A 830 85.82 -55.92 -36.03
CA SER A 830 85.26 -57.28 -36.23
C SER A 830 83.73 -57.24 -35.90
N GLU A 831 82.98 -58.35 -36.01
CA GLU A 831 81.49 -58.37 -35.96
C GLU A 831 80.82 -58.72 -34.60
N ALA A 832 81.54 -58.64 -33.46
CA ALA A 832 81.05 -59.14 -32.16
C ALA A 832 81.02 -58.08 -31.02
N ALA A 833 80.43 -56.90 -31.26
CA ALA A 833 80.24 -55.85 -30.24
C ALA A 833 78.76 -55.40 -30.14
N PRO A 834 78.19 -55.22 -28.93
CA PRO A 834 76.77 -54.90 -28.73
C PRO A 834 76.42 -53.40 -28.84
N ILE A 835 75.12 -53.10 -28.76
CA ILE A 835 74.48 -51.79 -29.00
C ILE A 835 75.01 -50.68 -28.07
N ASP A 836 75.12 -49.46 -28.62
CA ASP A 836 75.58 -48.20 -28.00
C ASP A 836 77.06 -48.14 -27.57
N SER A 837 77.95 -48.81 -28.30
CA SER A 837 79.40 -48.54 -28.25
C SER A 837 79.91 -47.76 -29.47
N LEU A 838 80.12 -46.45 -29.31
CA LEU A 838 80.68 -45.56 -30.33
C LEU A 838 82.22 -45.54 -30.23
N SER A 839 82.93 -46.03 -31.24
CA SER A 839 84.39 -46.14 -31.22
C SER A 839 85.09 -44.94 -31.88
N SER A 840 85.75 -44.15 -31.03
CA SER A 840 86.99 -43.41 -31.31
C SER A 840 87.03 -42.37 -32.44
N VAL A 841 86.93 -41.10 -32.05
CA VAL A 841 87.77 -40.05 -32.65
C VAL A 841 88.88 -39.70 -31.65
N LEU A 842 90.13 -39.84 -32.08
CA LEU A 842 91.29 -39.35 -31.33
C LEU A 842 91.25 -37.81 -31.32
N SER A 843 91.10 -37.21 -30.14
CA SER A 843 91.52 -35.82 -29.93
C SER A 843 92.95 -35.84 -29.36
N PRO A 844 93.91 -35.13 -29.98
CA PRO A 844 95.27 -35.07 -29.47
C PRO A 844 95.35 -34.14 -28.26
N SER A 845 96.08 -34.58 -27.23
CA SER A 845 96.56 -33.68 -26.18
C SER A 845 97.81 -32.94 -26.69
N TYR A 846 97.88 -31.65 -26.41
CA TYR A 846 99.04 -30.77 -26.64
C TYR A 846 100.39 -31.43 -26.30
N LEU A 847 101.45 -31.13 -27.08
CA LEU A 847 102.49 -30.19 -26.63
C LEU A 847 103.56 -29.88 -27.71
N LEU A 848 104.11 -28.68 -27.54
CA LEU A 848 105.18 -28.00 -28.28
C LEU A 848 106.42 -28.83 -28.66
N GLY A 849 107.05 -28.43 -29.78
CA GLY A 849 108.44 -28.74 -30.11
C GLY A 849 108.99 -27.80 -31.18
N ASN A 850 109.68 -26.72 -30.79
CA ASN A 850 110.35 -25.79 -31.72
C ASN A 850 111.55 -26.46 -32.41
N ASN A 851 111.82 -26.12 -33.68
CA ASN A 851 112.91 -25.19 -34.05
C ASN A 851 113.12 -25.04 -35.57
N GLN A 852 113.46 -23.79 -35.94
CA GLN A 852 113.93 -23.28 -37.25
C GLN A 852 112.92 -23.22 -38.40
#